data_AF-A0A8H5KAD5-F1
#
_entry.id   AF-A0A8H5KAD5-F1
#
_cell.length_a   1.000
_cell.length_b   1.000
_cell.length_c   1.000
_cell.angle_alpha   90.00
_cell.angle_beta   90.00
_cell.angle_gamma   90.00
#
_symmetry.space_group_name_H-M   'P 1'
#
loop_
_entity.id
_entity.type
_entity.pdbx_description
1 polymer ?
#
loop_
_entity_poly.entity_id
_entity_poly.type
_entity_poly.pdbx_seq_one_letter_code
_entity_poly.pdbx_strand_id
1 'polypeptide(L)'
;MVTSAQFQFLNTWSKTIALQGIGENLQYPFPDLFYIRPQELTPTVEVAAGNFPTQSWIDLSFAGSLTRTLLGRYPYENGIRVLKGLPAQATGIVAPVDPGKILGWDFFILGLAGPGKLHETLNSVVNANKDSLVGFLNERPLTLELSDFTLEFTNIKVEHLGFPFAAVSKTDDRSPWKMDLMLSLSGEAHIDASRSAISIPFKNRNIKVTNLNIQIGMTIDTTKSTEKDPLVPNLFVHRFLCAMEKLEGLPGIDRVWSYLIPAYLNTNYNTQIKEKVNAKLAEFLSRQGAMARLQPLEGYKFTKTPDTPPSFEDYREWMSTPKIQGKKFCELKIPGTHNSAAYTFEREISPILEDGLKILLNFRRREAPPGHRIDDTKDIYIGSQAYEDLIDHITLLSQAHDETKNLKKQLEDGIRYLDLRIYWDGRTDDKRDYFIQHFLRGSRLDDLLKQVRDFVDEHSNSQEFIIVEFAQANFPGDVVSEHSKQVAAKVRDILGPSVYMPPDAPANPEPGNRYNFQDLKDICLSAITRGSPKVLFVSRNSCIYPHSILNVDDKSLQDPGEGSALYPYWFTQVPSNGEEVAHILLNTFNPSARIKNLRHTAYLNNATVETILNRKPPVWRYMMDWYTESKTKKLPVDLIIKANQ
;
A
#
# COMPACT_ATOMS: atom_id res chain seq x y z
N MET A 1 -43.13 -22.22 20.18
CA MET A 1 -41.68 -22.18 20.49
C MET A 1 -41.21 -20.76 20.25
N VAL A 2 -40.47 -20.20 21.20
CA VAL A 2 -39.88 -18.88 21.05
C VAL A 2 -38.61 -19.02 20.22
N THR A 3 -38.40 -18.12 19.26
CA THR A 3 -37.15 -18.05 18.50
C THR A 3 -36.06 -17.44 19.37
N SER A 4 -34.99 -18.19 19.65
CA SER A 4 -33.86 -17.74 20.48
C SER A 4 -32.59 -17.56 19.64
N ALA A 5 -31.75 -16.60 20.03
CA ALA A 5 -30.54 -16.26 19.33
C ALA A 5 -29.40 -15.90 20.29
N GLN A 6 -28.19 -16.25 19.87
CA GLN A 6 -26.97 -15.82 20.50
C GLN A 6 -26.41 -14.60 19.74
N PHE A 7 -26.27 -13.47 20.41
CA PHE A 7 -25.84 -12.22 19.80
C PHE A 7 -24.41 -11.83 20.21
N GLN A 8 -23.58 -11.48 19.22
CA GLN A 8 -22.27 -10.86 19.40
C GLN A 8 -22.07 -9.69 18.44
N PHE A 9 -21.22 -8.76 18.82
CA PHE A 9 -20.86 -7.61 18.01
C PHE A 9 -19.35 -7.43 17.95
N LEU A 10 -18.80 -7.22 16.76
CA LEU A 10 -17.37 -7.01 16.53
C LEU A 10 -17.08 -5.54 16.17
N ASN A 11 -16.20 -4.92 16.95
CA ASN A 11 -15.66 -3.60 16.65
C ASN A 11 -14.34 -3.73 15.86
N THR A 12 -14.32 -3.33 14.59
CA THR A 12 -13.11 -3.26 13.75
C THR A 12 -12.59 -1.83 13.55
N TRP A 13 -13.16 -0.82 14.24
CA TRP A 13 -12.54 0.50 14.36
C TRP A 13 -11.30 0.47 15.25
N SER A 14 -10.42 1.45 15.05
CA SER A 14 -9.23 1.68 15.89
C SER A 14 -9.51 2.32 17.25
N LYS A 15 -10.78 2.59 17.57
CA LYS A 15 -11.21 3.21 18.82
C LYS A 15 -12.34 2.42 19.48
N THR A 16 -12.45 2.56 20.80
CA THR A 16 -13.61 2.03 21.55
C THR A 16 -14.89 2.69 21.05
N ILE A 17 -15.94 1.89 20.89
CA ILE A 17 -17.27 2.36 20.52
C ILE A 17 -18.26 2.09 21.63
N ALA A 18 -19.24 2.98 21.76
CA ALA A 18 -20.46 2.74 22.52
C ALA A 18 -21.49 2.09 21.59
N LEU A 19 -22.06 0.97 22.02
CA LEU A 19 -23.14 0.25 21.38
C LEU A 19 -24.37 0.33 22.28
N GLN A 20 -25.45 0.93 21.78
CA GLN A 20 -26.73 1.02 22.46
C GLN A 20 -27.76 0.17 21.70
N GLY A 21 -28.47 -0.71 22.39
CA GLY A 21 -29.51 -1.54 21.81
C GLY A 21 -30.90 -1.16 22.31
N ILE A 22 -31.87 -1.10 21.41
CA ILE A 22 -33.29 -0.93 21.73
C ILE A 22 -34.06 -2.03 21.01
N GLY A 23 -34.75 -2.88 21.76
CA GLY A 23 -35.53 -3.98 21.20
C GLY A 23 -37.03 -3.75 21.31
N GLU A 24 -37.79 -4.27 20.36
CA GLU A 24 -39.24 -4.34 20.41
C GLU A 24 -39.70 -5.79 20.24
N ASN A 25 -40.76 -6.16 20.98
CA ASN A 25 -41.32 -7.52 20.98
C ASN A 25 -40.25 -8.58 21.27
N LEU A 26 -39.40 -8.37 22.29
CA LEU A 26 -38.42 -9.36 22.75
C LEU A 26 -38.87 -9.96 24.09
N GLN A 27 -38.62 -11.25 24.27
CA GLN A 27 -38.75 -11.90 25.58
C GLN A 27 -37.58 -11.54 26.51
N TYR A 28 -36.36 -11.40 25.95
CA TYR A 28 -35.18 -10.94 26.68
C TYR A 28 -34.66 -9.65 26.04
N PRO A 29 -34.57 -8.54 26.80
CA PRO A 29 -34.10 -7.28 26.27
C PRO A 29 -32.59 -7.33 25.97
N PHE A 30 -32.17 -6.61 24.94
CA PHE A 30 -30.74 -6.33 24.73
C PHE A 30 -30.26 -5.33 25.80
N PRO A 31 -29.04 -5.48 26.35
CA PRO A 31 -28.52 -4.56 27.35
C PRO A 31 -28.43 -3.10 26.84
N ASP A 32 -28.68 -2.15 27.74
CA ASP A 32 -28.83 -0.74 27.38
C ASP A 32 -27.56 -0.13 26.75
N LEU A 33 -26.36 -0.54 27.20
CA LEU A 33 -25.10 0.04 26.73
C LEU A 33 -23.91 -0.93 26.89
N PHE A 34 -23.15 -1.08 25.81
CA PHE A 34 -21.84 -1.75 25.82
C PHE A 34 -20.74 -0.81 25.33
N TYR A 35 -19.57 -0.89 25.96
CA TYR A 35 -18.34 -0.31 25.43
C TYR A 35 -17.47 -1.42 24.86
N ILE A 36 -17.18 -1.34 23.57
CA ILE A 36 -16.49 -2.40 22.82
C ILE A 36 -15.14 -1.85 22.40
N ARG A 37 -14.05 -2.43 22.93
CA ARG A 37 -12.70 -2.02 22.56
C ARG A 37 -12.40 -2.44 21.11
N PRO A 38 -11.39 -1.82 20.47
CA PRO A 38 -10.94 -2.25 19.15
C PRO A 38 -10.65 -3.75 19.11
N GLN A 39 -11.16 -4.44 18.08
CA GLN A 39 -10.91 -5.85 17.77
C GLN A 39 -11.44 -6.85 18.79
N GLU A 40 -12.35 -6.41 19.64
CA GLU A 40 -13.04 -7.27 20.60
C GLU A 40 -14.45 -7.57 20.12
N LEU A 41 -14.87 -8.80 20.41
CA LEU A 41 -16.28 -9.18 20.40
C LEU A 41 -16.90 -8.72 21.73
N THR A 42 -18.17 -8.33 21.69
CA THR A 42 -18.95 -8.23 22.92
C THR A 42 -19.01 -9.59 23.61
N PRO A 43 -19.22 -9.62 24.94
CA PRO A 43 -19.80 -10.78 25.58
C PRO A 43 -21.05 -11.22 24.82
N THR A 44 -21.27 -12.52 24.84
CA THR A 44 -22.47 -13.12 24.29
C THR A 44 -23.71 -12.62 25.02
N VAL A 45 -24.71 -12.16 24.25
CA VAL A 45 -26.03 -11.78 24.76
C VAL A 45 -27.06 -12.75 24.22
N GLU A 46 -27.87 -13.35 25.09
CA GLU A 46 -29.02 -14.13 24.67
C GLU A 46 -30.19 -13.18 24.35
N VAL A 47 -30.78 -13.37 23.17
CA VAL A 47 -31.97 -12.63 22.76
C VAL A 47 -33.02 -13.63 22.31
N ALA A 48 -34.26 -13.41 22.73
CA ALA A 48 -35.38 -14.23 22.33
C ALA A 48 -36.51 -13.36 21.78
N ALA A 49 -37.11 -13.78 20.68
CA ALA A 49 -38.29 -13.17 20.10
C ALA A 49 -39.47 -13.21 21.10
N GLY A 50 -40.35 -12.23 21.02
CA GLY A 50 -41.60 -12.21 21.79
C GLY A 50 -42.62 -13.21 21.23
N ASN A 51 -43.72 -13.38 21.95
CA ASN A 51 -44.81 -14.22 21.47
C ASN A 51 -45.59 -13.52 20.33
N PHE A 52 -46.11 -14.35 19.42
CA PHE A 52 -47.00 -14.03 18.28
C PHE A 52 -48.03 -12.91 18.59
N PRO A 53 -48.35 -11.96 17.68
CA PRO A 53 -48.22 -12.03 16.21
C PRO A 53 -47.25 -11.03 15.54
N THR A 54 -46.40 -10.30 16.27
CA THR A 54 -45.56 -9.22 15.69
C THR A 54 -44.11 -9.63 15.42
N GLN A 55 -43.46 -8.97 14.44
CA GLN A 55 -42.03 -9.15 14.16
C GLN A 55 -41.18 -8.63 15.33
N SER A 56 -40.27 -9.47 15.83
CA SER A 56 -39.25 -9.07 16.80
C SER A 56 -38.06 -8.43 16.12
N TRP A 57 -37.52 -7.38 16.73
CA TRP A 57 -36.35 -6.69 16.19
C TRP A 57 -35.51 -6.00 17.29
N ILE A 58 -34.24 -5.74 16.95
CA ILE A 58 -33.28 -5.01 17.79
C ILE A 58 -32.65 -3.91 16.93
N ASP A 59 -32.81 -2.65 17.33
CA ASP A 59 -32.06 -1.54 16.77
C ASP A 59 -30.77 -1.33 17.56
N LEU A 60 -29.65 -1.24 16.85
CA LEU A 60 -28.32 -1.08 17.40
C LEU A 60 -27.73 0.23 16.89
N SER A 61 -27.51 1.17 17.80
CA SER A 61 -26.86 2.44 17.49
C SER A 61 -25.42 2.45 17.96
N PHE A 62 -24.51 2.79 17.05
CA PHE A 62 -23.08 2.87 17.33
C PHE A 62 -22.38 3.73 16.28
N ALA A 63 -21.40 4.54 16.70
CA ALA A 63 -20.53 5.33 15.81
C ALA A 63 -21.25 6.13 14.69
N GLY A 64 -22.47 6.62 14.95
CA GLY A 64 -23.29 7.36 13.98
C GLY A 64 -24.16 6.50 13.05
N SER A 65 -24.02 5.18 13.13
CA SER A 65 -24.83 4.19 12.42
C SER A 65 -26.00 3.68 13.27
N LEU A 66 -27.03 3.18 12.59
CA LEU A 66 -28.18 2.49 13.18
C LEU A 66 -28.49 1.26 12.33
N THR A 67 -28.41 0.07 12.91
CA THR A 67 -28.78 -1.19 12.25
C THR A 67 -29.96 -1.83 12.96
N ARG A 68 -30.84 -2.46 12.19
CA ARG A 68 -31.96 -3.25 12.69
C ARG A 68 -31.72 -4.72 12.42
N THR A 69 -31.62 -5.50 13.47
CA THR A 69 -31.59 -6.96 13.42
C THR A 69 -33.02 -7.48 13.53
N LEU A 70 -33.49 -8.21 12.54
CA LEU A 70 -34.79 -8.89 12.52
C LEU A 70 -34.60 -10.35 12.95
N LEU A 71 -35.45 -10.81 13.86
CA LEU A 71 -35.44 -12.17 14.40
C LEU A 71 -36.85 -12.78 14.35
N GLY A 72 -37.01 -13.91 13.67
CA GLY A 72 -38.27 -14.64 13.67
C GLY A 72 -38.23 -15.96 12.90
N ARG A 73 -39.01 -16.96 13.35
CA ARG A 73 -39.28 -18.17 12.55
C ARG A 73 -40.45 -17.89 11.60
N TYR A 74 -40.54 -18.60 10.47
CA TYR A 74 -41.58 -18.43 9.45
C TYR A 74 -42.98 -18.13 10.05
N PRO A 75 -43.72 -17.12 9.55
CA PRO A 75 -43.49 -16.37 8.30
C PRO A 75 -42.59 -15.14 8.40
N TYR A 76 -42.03 -14.85 9.58
CA TYR A 76 -41.25 -13.65 9.86
C TYR A 76 -39.89 -13.59 9.16
N GLU A 77 -39.33 -12.39 9.03
CA GLU A 77 -38.04 -12.15 8.38
C GLU A 77 -36.86 -12.30 9.35
N ASN A 78 -35.71 -12.68 8.80
CA ASN A 78 -34.42 -12.69 9.49
C ASN A 78 -33.41 -11.89 8.67
N GLY A 79 -32.57 -11.11 9.35
CA GLY A 79 -31.49 -10.39 8.69
C GLY A 79 -31.10 -9.12 9.42
N ILE A 80 -30.10 -8.43 8.88
CA ILE A 80 -29.66 -7.12 9.39
C ILE A 80 -29.91 -6.08 8.31
N ARG A 81 -30.65 -5.03 8.67
CA ARG A 81 -30.95 -3.88 7.82
C ARG A 81 -30.20 -2.66 8.34
N VAL A 82 -29.58 -1.89 7.46
CA VAL A 82 -28.92 -0.64 7.85
C VAL A 82 -29.92 0.50 7.70
N LEU A 83 -30.37 1.06 8.82
CA LEU A 83 -31.36 2.14 8.85
C LEU A 83 -30.70 3.52 8.70
N LYS A 84 -29.46 3.67 9.20
CA LYS A 84 -28.64 4.88 9.08
C LYS A 84 -27.16 4.49 9.04
N GLY A 85 -26.38 5.19 8.21
CA GLY A 85 -24.95 4.96 8.03
C GLY A 85 -24.62 4.26 6.72
N LEU A 86 -23.33 3.97 6.50
CA LEU A 86 -22.87 3.27 5.31
C LEU A 86 -22.97 1.76 5.52
N PRO A 87 -23.62 1.00 4.62
CA PRO A 87 -23.76 -0.46 4.76
C PRO A 87 -22.44 -1.18 4.96
N ALA A 88 -21.39 -0.75 4.24
CA ALA A 88 -20.05 -1.30 4.37
C ALA A 88 -19.39 -1.05 5.74
N GLN A 89 -19.97 -0.22 6.61
CA GLN A 89 -19.43 0.13 7.93
C GLN A 89 -20.21 -0.44 9.10
N ALA A 90 -21.42 -0.95 8.86
CA ALA A 90 -22.38 -1.28 9.89
C ALA A 90 -23.34 -2.37 9.39
N THR A 91 -22.85 -3.60 9.26
CA THR A 91 -23.64 -4.74 8.75
C THR A 91 -23.47 -5.96 9.65
N GLY A 92 -23.86 -7.14 9.18
CA GLY A 92 -23.58 -8.40 9.87
C GLY A 92 -24.42 -9.54 9.31
N ILE A 93 -24.50 -10.62 10.08
CA ILE A 93 -25.14 -11.85 9.64
C ILE A 93 -26.03 -12.42 10.74
N VAL A 94 -27.22 -12.88 10.35
CA VAL A 94 -28.14 -13.69 11.18
C VAL A 94 -28.03 -15.13 10.68
N ALA A 95 -27.13 -15.89 11.28
CA ALA A 95 -26.75 -17.23 10.85
C ALA A 95 -27.63 -18.29 11.55
N PRO A 96 -28.44 -19.07 10.82
CA PRO A 96 -29.20 -20.19 11.40
C PRO A 96 -28.27 -21.24 12.03
N VAL A 97 -28.74 -21.93 13.08
CA VAL A 97 -28.02 -23.05 13.72
C VAL A 97 -28.97 -24.23 14.00
N ASP A 98 -28.40 -25.42 14.27
CA ASP A 98 -29.16 -26.60 14.68
C ASP A 98 -29.38 -26.57 16.21
N PRO A 99 -30.62 -26.30 16.69
CA PRO A 99 -30.91 -26.17 18.11
C PRO A 99 -30.71 -27.49 18.88
N GLY A 100 -30.75 -28.64 18.21
CA GLY A 100 -30.52 -29.95 18.81
C GLY A 100 -29.05 -30.18 19.20
N LYS A 101 -28.13 -29.38 18.66
CA LYS A 101 -26.69 -29.48 18.92
C LYS A 101 -26.09 -28.25 19.61
N ILE A 102 -26.70 -27.07 19.47
CA ILE A 102 -26.31 -25.85 20.19
C ILE A 102 -27.43 -25.47 21.15
N LEU A 103 -27.33 -25.96 22.39
CA LEU A 103 -28.09 -25.59 23.61
C LEU A 103 -29.38 -24.76 23.41
N GLY A 104 -30.32 -25.23 22.57
CA GLY A 104 -31.64 -24.64 22.42
C GLY A 104 -31.72 -23.29 21.68
N TRP A 105 -30.73 -22.93 20.85
CA TRP A 105 -30.75 -21.68 20.06
C TRP A 105 -31.01 -21.89 18.58
N ASP A 106 -31.70 -20.95 17.94
CA ASP A 106 -32.04 -20.99 16.51
C ASP A 106 -31.06 -20.21 15.63
N PHE A 107 -30.47 -19.15 16.17
CA PHE A 107 -29.59 -18.26 15.42
C PHE A 107 -28.33 -17.88 16.19
N PHE A 108 -27.25 -17.69 15.46
CA PHE A 108 -26.09 -16.92 15.88
C PHE A 108 -26.07 -15.61 15.10
N ILE A 109 -26.05 -14.48 15.80
CA ILE A 109 -26.08 -13.15 15.21
C ILE A 109 -24.73 -12.47 15.46
N LEU A 110 -24.09 -12.04 14.37
CA LEU A 110 -22.84 -11.28 14.43
C LEU A 110 -23.03 -9.92 13.77
N GLY A 111 -23.00 -8.86 14.57
CA GLY A 111 -22.84 -7.49 14.08
C GLY A 111 -21.39 -7.16 13.78
N LEU A 112 -21.15 -6.44 12.69
CA LEU A 112 -19.84 -6.01 12.19
C LEU A 112 -19.84 -4.48 12.06
N ALA A 113 -18.84 -3.84 12.66
CA ALA A 113 -18.80 -2.39 12.71
C ALA A 113 -17.38 -1.86 12.58
N GLY A 114 -17.14 -1.03 11.56
CA GLY A 114 -15.79 -0.60 11.24
C GLY A 114 -15.73 0.33 10.04
N PRO A 115 -14.53 0.81 9.67
CA PRO A 115 -14.37 1.67 8.52
C PRO A 115 -14.71 0.96 7.20
N GLY A 116 -14.65 -0.38 7.17
CA GLY A 116 -15.18 -1.19 6.07
C GLY A 116 -14.49 -1.04 4.72
N LYS A 117 -13.43 -0.22 4.61
CA LYS A 117 -12.97 0.30 3.31
C LYS A 117 -12.37 -0.75 2.37
N LEU A 118 -11.94 -1.89 2.91
CA LEU A 118 -11.33 -2.96 2.11
C LEU A 118 -12.29 -3.55 1.07
N HIS A 119 -13.61 -3.43 1.31
CA HIS A 119 -14.60 -4.01 0.42
C HIS A 119 -14.55 -3.40 -0.98
N GLU A 120 -14.21 -2.11 -1.11
CA GLU A 120 -14.15 -1.40 -2.40
C GLU A 120 -13.02 -1.98 -3.26
N THR A 121 -11.84 -2.15 -2.68
CA THR A 121 -10.67 -2.77 -3.33
C THR A 121 -10.96 -4.21 -3.73
N LEU A 122 -11.53 -5.04 -2.84
CA LEU A 122 -11.84 -6.44 -3.17
C LEU A 122 -12.93 -6.55 -4.24
N ASN A 123 -13.96 -5.71 -4.19
CA ASN A 123 -15.00 -5.66 -5.20
C ASN A 123 -14.46 -5.20 -6.55
N SER A 124 -13.49 -4.30 -6.59
CA SER A 124 -12.80 -3.92 -7.82
C SER A 124 -12.16 -5.12 -8.51
N VAL A 125 -11.45 -5.96 -7.73
CA VAL A 125 -10.81 -7.18 -8.26
C VAL A 125 -11.86 -8.21 -8.70
N VAL A 126 -12.88 -8.45 -7.88
CA VAL A 126 -13.95 -9.41 -8.20
C VAL A 126 -14.70 -8.99 -9.46
N ASN A 127 -15.13 -7.72 -9.54
CA ASN A 127 -15.89 -7.21 -10.66
C ASN A 127 -15.05 -7.22 -11.94
N ALA A 128 -13.77 -6.87 -11.85
CA ALA A 128 -12.86 -6.93 -13.00
C ALA A 128 -12.69 -8.34 -13.56
N ASN A 129 -12.93 -9.39 -12.77
CA ASN A 129 -12.73 -10.77 -13.19
C ASN A 129 -14.00 -11.61 -13.15
N LYS A 130 -15.19 -11.01 -13.02
CA LYS A 130 -16.43 -11.75 -12.75
C LYS A 130 -16.69 -12.85 -13.78
N ASP A 131 -16.65 -12.50 -15.07
CA ASP A 131 -16.94 -13.46 -16.15
C ASP A 131 -15.86 -14.55 -16.25
N SER A 132 -14.59 -14.19 -16.05
CA SER A 132 -13.48 -15.15 -15.97
C SER A 132 -13.62 -16.11 -14.79
N LEU A 133 -14.09 -15.62 -13.63
CA LEU A 133 -14.37 -16.44 -12.45
C LEU A 133 -15.50 -17.42 -12.72
N VAL A 134 -16.60 -16.95 -13.31
CA VAL A 134 -17.72 -17.82 -13.69
C VAL A 134 -17.31 -18.83 -14.75
N GLY A 135 -16.54 -18.43 -15.76
CA GLY A 135 -16.01 -19.32 -16.79
C GLY A 135 -15.14 -20.42 -16.18
N PHE A 136 -14.17 -20.04 -15.35
CA PHE A 136 -13.29 -20.97 -14.65
C PHE A 136 -14.05 -21.98 -13.78
N LEU A 137 -15.07 -21.51 -13.03
CA LEU A 137 -15.90 -22.38 -12.20
C LEU A 137 -16.79 -23.33 -13.02
N ASN A 138 -17.18 -22.95 -14.23
CA ASN A 138 -17.96 -23.82 -15.11
C ASN A 138 -17.10 -24.87 -15.83
N GLU A 139 -15.84 -24.55 -16.14
CA GLU A 139 -14.88 -25.53 -16.68
C GLU A 139 -14.45 -26.57 -15.64
N ARG A 140 -14.56 -26.23 -14.36
CA ARG A 140 -14.17 -27.08 -13.23
C ARG A 140 -15.31 -27.16 -12.22
N PRO A 141 -16.21 -28.16 -12.36
CA PRO A 141 -17.28 -28.38 -11.41
C PRO A 141 -16.79 -28.27 -9.96
N LEU A 142 -17.48 -27.45 -9.17
CA LEU A 142 -17.13 -27.29 -7.77
C LEU A 142 -17.72 -28.46 -7.00
N THR A 143 -16.85 -29.33 -6.49
CA THR A 143 -17.27 -30.47 -5.66
C THR A 143 -16.93 -30.21 -4.20
N LEU A 144 -17.96 -30.14 -3.36
CA LEU A 144 -17.84 -30.08 -1.91
C LEU A 144 -18.07 -31.47 -1.34
N GLU A 145 -16.98 -32.13 -0.93
CA GLU A 145 -17.03 -33.42 -0.24
C GLU A 145 -17.04 -33.20 1.28
N LEU A 146 -18.13 -33.58 1.94
CA LEU A 146 -18.30 -33.60 3.39
C LEU A 146 -18.58 -35.04 3.86
N SER A 147 -18.44 -35.31 5.16
CA SER A 147 -18.50 -36.69 5.70
C SER A 147 -19.71 -37.50 5.24
N ASP A 148 -20.88 -36.87 5.19
CA ASP A 148 -22.16 -37.56 4.97
C ASP A 148 -22.82 -37.20 3.63
N PHE A 149 -22.17 -36.34 2.82
CA PHE A 149 -22.68 -35.96 1.50
C PHE A 149 -21.61 -35.34 0.59
N THR A 150 -21.83 -35.49 -0.72
CA THR A 150 -21.11 -34.78 -1.77
C THR A 150 -22.08 -33.84 -2.47
N LEU A 151 -21.72 -32.57 -2.64
CA LEU A 151 -22.41 -31.63 -3.53
C LEU A 151 -21.52 -31.31 -4.71
N GLU A 152 -22.03 -31.54 -5.91
CA GLU A 152 -21.40 -31.08 -7.14
C GLU A 152 -22.19 -29.92 -7.71
N PHE A 153 -21.53 -28.78 -7.94
CA PHE A 153 -22.10 -27.60 -8.57
C PHE A 153 -21.60 -27.47 -10.00
N THR A 154 -22.52 -27.40 -10.95
CA THR A 154 -22.25 -27.20 -12.38
C THR A 154 -23.16 -26.11 -12.95
N ASN A 155 -22.87 -25.62 -14.17
CA ASN A 155 -23.69 -24.61 -14.86
C ASN A 155 -23.97 -23.37 -13.99
N ILE A 156 -22.95 -22.91 -13.27
CA ILE A 156 -23.00 -21.80 -12.34
C ILE A 156 -23.22 -20.51 -13.13
N LYS A 157 -24.27 -19.78 -12.77
CA LYS A 157 -24.54 -18.41 -13.23
C LYS A 157 -24.51 -17.50 -12.02
N VAL A 158 -23.69 -16.46 -12.07
CA VAL A 158 -23.56 -15.50 -10.98
C VAL A 158 -24.26 -14.21 -11.36
N GLU A 159 -25.39 -13.95 -10.71
CA GLU A 159 -26.09 -12.67 -10.82
C GLU A 159 -25.35 -11.61 -10.01
N HIS A 160 -24.99 -11.94 -8.77
CA HIS A 160 -24.26 -11.07 -7.86
C HIS A 160 -23.12 -11.84 -7.19
N LEU A 161 -21.94 -11.24 -7.13
CA LEU A 161 -20.80 -11.69 -6.34
C LEU A 161 -20.04 -10.46 -5.87
N GLY A 162 -19.83 -10.34 -4.56
CA GLY A 162 -19.07 -9.23 -4.01
C GLY A 162 -18.97 -9.28 -2.49
N PHE A 163 -18.25 -8.31 -1.96
CA PHE A 163 -18.02 -8.11 -0.54
C PHE A 163 -18.88 -6.94 -0.06
N PRO A 164 -20.03 -7.19 0.60
CA PRO A 164 -20.75 -6.14 1.32
C PRO A 164 -19.97 -5.57 2.51
N PHE A 165 -19.00 -6.31 3.05
CA PHE A 165 -18.13 -5.82 4.11
C PHE A 165 -16.76 -6.49 4.05
N ALA A 166 -15.72 -5.70 4.26
CA ALA A 166 -14.40 -6.22 4.54
C ALA A 166 -13.65 -5.23 5.42
N ALA A 167 -13.03 -5.75 6.48
CA ALA A 167 -12.19 -4.97 7.36
C ALA A 167 -10.94 -5.76 7.74
N VAL A 168 -9.85 -5.02 7.90
CA VAL A 168 -8.58 -5.52 8.41
C VAL A 168 -8.19 -4.66 9.60
N SER A 169 -7.65 -5.30 10.63
CA SER A 169 -7.33 -4.68 11.90
C SER A 169 -6.12 -5.35 12.55
N LYS A 170 -5.36 -4.59 13.34
CA LYS A 170 -4.15 -5.05 14.05
C LYS A 170 -4.06 -4.34 15.40
N THR A 171 -3.79 -5.03 16.50
CA THR A 171 -3.77 -4.44 17.85
C THR A 171 -2.48 -3.65 18.12
N ASP A 172 -1.35 -4.17 17.66
CA ASP A 172 -0.03 -3.53 17.73
C ASP A 172 0.89 -4.09 16.62
N ASP A 173 2.12 -3.60 16.53
CA ASP A 173 3.05 -3.99 15.46
C ASP A 173 3.48 -5.47 15.51
N ARG A 174 3.35 -6.13 16.67
CA ARG A 174 3.77 -7.52 16.89
C ARG A 174 2.60 -8.49 16.92
N SER A 175 1.37 -8.01 16.74
CA SER A 175 0.18 -8.83 16.75
C SER A 175 -0.16 -9.34 15.34
N PRO A 176 -0.70 -10.57 15.21
CA PRO A 176 -1.30 -11.02 13.97
C PRO A 176 -2.40 -10.07 13.51
N TRP A 177 -2.57 -9.94 12.21
CA TRP A 177 -3.65 -9.15 11.65
C TRP A 177 -4.94 -9.97 11.69
N LYS A 178 -6.05 -9.31 12.01
CA LYS A 178 -7.39 -9.89 11.97
C LYS A 178 -8.15 -9.30 10.80
N MET A 179 -8.73 -10.17 9.99
CA MET A 179 -9.52 -9.80 8.83
C MET A 179 -10.90 -10.43 8.93
N ASP A 180 -11.92 -9.60 8.69
CA ASP A 180 -13.31 -10.00 8.70
C ASP A 180 -13.95 -9.62 7.38
N LEU A 181 -14.45 -10.65 6.69
CA LEU A 181 -15.05 -10.54 5.37
C LEU A 181 -16.48 -11.01 5.44
N MET A 182 -17.34 -10.35 4.67
CA MET A 182 -18.64 -10.85 4.31
C MET A 182 -18.70 -10.90 2.80
N LEU A 183 -18.86 -12.10 2.25
CA LEU A 183 -19.08 -12.37 0.83
C LEU A 183 -20.58 -12.56 0.61
N SER A 184 -21.12 -11.92 -0.42
CA SER A 184 -22.50 -12.10 -0.88
C SER A 184 -22.51 -12.71 -2.27
N LEU A 185 -23.37 -13.69 -2.47
CA LEU A 185 -23.58 -14.39 -3.73
C LEU A 185 -25.08 -14.53 -4.02
N SER A 186 -25.48 -14.20 -5.25
CA SER A 186 -26.78 -14.60 -5.82
C SER A 186 -26.55 -15.20 -7.19
N GLY A 187 -27.29 -16.26 -7.51
CA GLY A 187 -27.08 -16.97 -8.75
C GLY A 187 -27.85 -18.27 -8.87
N GLU A 188 -27.56 -18.99 -9.94
CA GLU A 188 -28.15 -20.28 -10.25
C GLU A 188 -27.04 -21.30 -10.39
N ALA A 189 -27.30 -22.51 -9.92
CA ALA A 189 -26.40 -23.64 -10.12
C ALA A 189 -27.20 -24.92 -10.30
N HIS A 190 -26.67 -25.81 -11.12
CA HIS A 190 -27.11 -27.19 -11.15
C HIS A 190 -26.40 -27.96 -10.02
N ILE A 191 -27.17 -28.67 -9.20
CA ILE A 191 -26.68 -29.48 -8.09
C ILE A 191 -27.02 -30.95 -8.32
N ASP A 192 -26.03 -31.81 -8.07
CA ASP A 192 -26.26 -33.22 -7.77
C ASP A 192 -25.77 -33.59 -6.36
N ALA A 193 -26.64 -34.29 -5.62
CA ALA A 193 -26.42 -34.76 -4.25
C ALA A 193 -26.69 -36.28 -4.14
N SER A 194 -26.28 -37.04 -5.16
CA SER A 194 -26.62 -38.46 -5.33
C SER A 194 -26.03 -39.42 -4.28
N ARG A 195 -25.06 -38.98 -3.46
CA ARG A 195 -24.40 -39.77 -2.39
C ARG A 195 -24.82 -39.39 -0.96
N SER A 196 -25.82 -38.54 -0.77
CA SER A 196 -26.19 -38.07 0.59
C SER A 196 -26.93 -39.13 1.41
N ALA A 197 -26.53 -39.30 2.67
CA ALA A 197 -27.31 -40.03 3.68
C ALA A 197 -28.50 -39.19 4.21
N ILE A 198 -28.52 -37.89 3.92
CA ILE A 198 -29.59 -36.98 4.28
C ILE A 198 -30.60 -36.99 3.13
N SER A 199 -31.89 -37.19 3.42
CA SER A 199 -32.98 -37.22 2.45
C SER A 199 -33.30 -35.84 1.84
N ILE A 200 -32.26 -35.11 1.40
CA ILE A 200 -32.42 -33.79 0.79
C ILE A 200 -32.75 -33.98 -0.71
N PRO A 201 -33.79 -33.33 -1.24
CA PRO A 201 -34.26 -33.53 -2.62
C PRO A 201 -33.38 -32.86 -3.70
N PHE A 202 -32.05 -32.80 -3.50
CA PHE A 202 -31.09 -32.14 -4.40
C PHE A 202 -30.55 -33.00 -5.53
N LYS A 203 -31.11 -34.19 -5.76
CA LYS A 203 -30.66 -35.03 -6.87
C LYS A 203 -31.04 -34.41 -8.21
N ASN A 204 -30.04 -34.06 -9.02
CA ASN A 204 -30.19 -33.53 -10.38
C ASN A 204 -31.17 -32.35 -10.47
N ARG A 205 -30.86 -31.25 -9.77
CA ARG A 205 -31.75 -30.07 -9.65
C ARG A 205 -31.05 -28.78 -10.07
N ASN A 206 -31.80 -27.88 -10.70
CA ASN A 206 -31.40 -26.48 -10.80
C ASN A 206 -31.90 -25.76 -9.56
N ILE A 207 -30.99 -25.09 -8.86
CA ILE A 207 -31.32 -24.25 -7.72
C ILE A 207 -31.02 -22.80 -8.05
N LYS A 208 -31.82 -21.90 -7.49
CA LYS A 208 -31.54 -20.46 -7.49
C LYS A 208 -31.35 -20.00 -6.06
N VAL A 209 -30.24 -19.33 -5.81
CA VAL A 209 -29.84 -18.80 -4.51
C VAL A 209 -29.91 -17.29 -4.57
N THR A 210 -30.62 -16.70 -3.61
CA THR A 210 -30.67 -15.25 -3.41
C THR A 210 -29.99 -14.90 -2.10
N ASN A 211 -29.02 -13.99 -2.17
CA ASN A 211 -28.31 -13.40 -1.04
C ASN A 211 -27.75 -14.45 -0.07
N LEU A 212 -26.98 -15.39 -0.60
CA LEU A 212 -26.11 -16.24 0.21
C LEU A 212 -24.97 -15.38 0.75
N ASN A 213 -25.03 -15.10 2.05
CA ASN A 213 -24.02 -14.36 2.77
C ASN A 213 -23.11 -15.32 3.54
N ILE A 214 -21.80 -15.18 3.34
CA ILE A 214 -20.77 -15.96 4.02
C ILE A 214 -19.86 -15.00 4.77
N GLN A 215 -19.86 -15.10 6.10
CA GLN A 215 -18.94 -14.36 6.97
C GLN A 215 -17.71 -15.23 7.26
N ILE A 216 -16.52 -14.67 7.02
CA ILE A 216 -15.24 -15.32 7.26
C ILE A 216 -14.41 -14.43 8.18
N GLY A 217 -14.05 -14.96 9.34
CA GLY A 217 -13.05 -14.36 10.22
C GLY A 217 -11.73 -15.11 10.11
N MET A 218 -10.66 -14.39 9.80
CA MET A 218 -9.34 -14.95 9.57
C MET A 218 -8.23 -14.16 10.27
N THR A 219 -7.15 -14.87 10.58
CA THR A 219 -5.91 -14.33 11.09
C THR A 219 -4.83 -14.42 10.02
N ILE A 220 -4.10 -13.33 9.82
CA ILE A 220 -2.89 -13.26 9.00
C ILE A 220 -1.71 -13.05 9.96
N ASP A 221 -0.97 -14.11 10.23
CA ASP A 221 0.16 -14.08 11.15
C ASP A 221 1.48 -13.93 10.38
N THR A 222 2.10 -12.76 10.56
CA THR A 222 3.42 -12.40 10.04
C THR A 222 4.47 -12.31 11.15
N THR A 223 4.12 -12.61 12.40
CA THR A 223 4.90 -12.28 13.60
C THR A 223 6.15 -13.14 13.78
N LYS A 224 6.23 -14.27 13.08
CA LYS A 224 7.41 -15.12 13.02
C LYS A 224 8.44 -14.66 11.98
N SER A 225 8.10 -13.69 11.13
CA SER A 225 9.03 -13.15 10.14
C SER A 225 10.11 -12.33 10.84
N THR A 226 11.38 -12.63 10.55
CA THR A 226 12.53 -11.80 10.97
C THR A 226 13.21 -11.24 9.73
N GLU A 227 13.95 -10.14 9.84
CA GLU A 227 14.65 -9.52 8.69
C GLU A 227 15.55 -10.52 7.95
N LYS A 228 16.06 -11.53 8.67
CA LYS A 228 16.98 -12.54 8.14
C LYS A 228 16.29 -13.78 7.56
N ASP A 229 14.99 -13.96 7.78
CA ASP A 229 14.22 -15.10 7.26
C ASP A 229 12.75 -14.70 7.01
N PRO A 230 12.42 -14.17 5.82
CA PRO A 230 11.06 -13.75 5.48
C PRO A 230 10.18 -14.99 5.27
N LEU A 231 9.33 -15.28 6.24
CA LEU A 231 8.41 -16.42 6.21
C LEU A 231 7.15 -16.10 5.39
N VAL A 232 6.58 -17.15 4.81
CA VAL A 232 5.24 -17.14 4.20
C VAL A 232 4.22 -16.84 5.31
N PRO A 233 3.30 -15.87 5.14
CA PRO A 233 2.30 -15.55 6.16
C PRO A 233 1.45 -16.78 6.46
N ASN A 234 1.19 -17.03 7.74
CA ASN A 234 0.26 -18.07 8.12
C ASN A 234 -1.17 -17.50 8.08
N LEU A 235 -1.95 -17.92 7.09
CA LEU A 235 -3.38 -17.58 6.97
C LEU A 235 -4.23 -18.65 7.65
N PHE A 236 -5.06 -18.24 8.60
CA PHE A 236 -5.92 -19.14 9.33
C PHE A 236 -7.34 -18.60 9.48
N VAL A 237 -8.31 -19.30 8.89
CA VAL A 237 -9.74 -19.09 9.09
C VAL A 237 -10.16 -19.75 10.39
N HIS A 238 -10.60 -18.93 11.34
CA HIS A 238 -11.09 -19.38 12.64
C HIS A 238 -12.62 -19.32 12.75
N ARG A 239 -13.27 -18.48 11.93
CA ARG A 239 -14.73 -18.32 11.90
C ARG A 239 -15.26 -18.42 10.48
N PHE A 240 -16.35 -19.16 10.34
CA PHE A 240 -17.12 -19.31 9.11
C PHE A 240 -18.60 -19.29 9.52
N LEU A 241 -19.42 -18.43 8.93
CA LEU A 241 -20.86 -18.39 9.14
C LEU A 241 -21.55 -18.19 7.80
N CYS A 242 -22.70 -18.81 7.63
CA CYS A 242 -23.48 -18.75 6.40
C CYS A 242 -24.94 -18.40 6.73
N ALA A 243 -25.56 -17.60 5.86
CA ALA A 243 -26.98 -17.31 5.88
C ALA A 243 -27.46 -17.13 4.43
N MET A 244 -28.72 -17.40 4.17
CA MET A 244 -29.32 -17.29 2.85
C MET A 244 -30.72 -16.74 2.97
N GLU A 245 -31.09 -15.82 2.09
CA GLU A 245 -32.43 -15.23 2.10
C GLU A 245 -33.44 -16.17 1.44
N LYS A 246 -33.11 -16.70 0.27
CA LYS A 246 -34.01 -17.52 -0.52
C LYS A 246 -33.27 -18.59 -1.30
N LEU A 247 -33.86 -19.77 -1.31
CA LEU A 247 -33.52 -20.89 -2.18
C LEU A 247 -34.76 -21.27 -2.97
N GLU A 248 -34.66 -21.31 -4.29
CA GLU A 248 -35.74 -21.77 -5.18
C GLU A 248 -35.29 -23.02 -5.96
N GLY A 249 -36.28 -23.76 -6.45
CA GLY A 249 -36.06 -24.99 -7.23
C GLY A 249 -36.35 -26.27 -6.46
N LEU A 250 -36.92 -26.19 -5.25
CA LEU A 250 -37.34 -27.33 -4.44
C LEU A 250 -38.86 -27.37 -4.25
N PRO A 251 -39.51 -28.54 -4.41
CA PRO A 251 -40.96 -28.63 -4.24
C PRO A 251 -41.39 -28.37 -2.79
N GLY A 252 -42.25 -27.37 -2.59
CA GLY A 252 -43.16 -27.24 -1.44
C GLY A 252 -42.61 -26.59 -0.17
N ILE A 253 -41.31 -26.32 -0.03
CA ILE A 253 -40.74 -25.79 1.23
C ILE A 253 -39.47 -24.92 1.07
N ASP A 254 -39.33 -24.20 -0.04
CA ASP A 254 -38.19 -23.31 -0.39
C ASP A 254 -37.66 -22.45 0.78
N ARG A 255 -38.56 -21.84 1.57
CA ARG A 255 -38.19 -21.03 2.75
C ARG A 255 -37.60 -21.84 3.91
N VAL A 256 -38.04 -23.09 4.11
CA VAL A 256 -37.48 -23.94 5.18
C VAL A 256 -36.09 -24.42 4.81
N TRP A 257 -35.84 -24.72 3.54
CA TRP A 257 -34.50 -25.10 3.07
C TRP A 257 -33.51 -23.93 3.10
N SER A 258 -33.99 -22.71 2.89
CA SER A 258 -33.21 -21.48 3.06
C SER A 258 -32.67 -21.32 4.50
N TYR A 259 -33.38 -21.90 5.49
CA TYR A 259 -32.95 -21.97 6.89
C TYR A 259 -32.10 -23.21 7.19
N LEU A 260 -32.59 -24.41 6.82
CA LEU A 260 -31.98 -25.68 7.22
C LEU A 260 -30.57 -25.84 6.68
N ILE A 261 -30.31 -25.49 5.42
CA ILE A 261 -28.99 -25.70 4.80
C ILE A 261 -27.91 -24.89 5.52
N PRO A 262 -28.05 -23.56 5.69
CA PRO A 262 -27.13 -22.80 6.52
C PRO A 262 -27.01 -23.34 7.95
N ALA A 263 -28.11 -23.76 8.59
CA ALA A 263 -28.08 -24.31 9.96
C ALA A 263 -27.17 -25.55 10.08
N TYR A 264 -27.29 -26.49 9.14
CA TYR A 264 -26.43 -27.67 9.05
C TYR A 264 -24.98 -27.30 8.76
N LEU A 265 -24.72 -26.36 7.83
CA LEU A 265 -23.35 -25.92 7.51
C LEU A 265 -22.68 -25.22 8.71
N ASN A 266 -23.42 -24.36 9.42
CA ASN A 266 -22.93 -23.61 10.58
C ASN A 266 -22.68 -24.50 11.80
N THR A 267 -23.42 -25.61 11.95
CA THR A 267 -23.37 -26.43 13.17
C THR A 267 -22.64 -27.77 12.97
N ASN A 268 -22.98 -28.50 11.91
CA ASN A 268 -22.55 -29.89 11.74
C ASN A 268 -21.26 -29.99 10.92
N TYR A 269 -21.05 -29.08 9.98
CA TYR A 269 -19.93 -29.14 9.02
C TYR A 269 -18.93 -28.00 9.15
N ASN A 270 -19.16 -27.05 10.05
CA ASN A 270 -18.34 -25.85 10.18
C ASN A 270 -16.86 -26.14 10.38
N THR A 271 -16.55 -27.08 11.28
CA THR A 271 -15.17 -27.51 11.56
C THR A 271 -14.50 -28.06 10.31
N GLN A 272 -15.17 -29.00 9.61
CA GLN A 272 -14.63 -29.60 8.38
C GLN A 272 -14.45 -28.58 7.25
N ILE A 273 -15.39 -27.64 7.11
CA ILE A 273 -15.30 -26.57 6.12
C ILE A 273 -14.08 -25.70 6.42
N LYS A 274 -13.90 -25.26 7.66
CA LYS A 274 -12.73 -24.46 8.06
C LYS A 274 -11.42 -25.21 7.84
N GLU A 275 -11.35 -26.50 8.20
CA GLU A 275 -10.17 -27.34 7.96
C GLU A 275 -9.84 -27.44 6.47
N LYS A 276 -10.83 -27.69 5.61
CA LYS A 276 -10.64 -27.76 4.15
C LYS A 276 -10.22 -26.42 3.57
N VAL A 277 -10.83 -25.31 4.00
CA VAL A 277 -10.45 -23.95 3.57
C VAL A 277 -9.02 -23.65 3.99
N ASN A 278 -8.65 -23.91 5.26
CA ASN A 278 -7.30 -23.70 5.76
C ASN A 278 -6.27 -24.57 5.02
N ALA A 279 -6.59 -25.83 4.73
CA ALA A 279 -5.73 -26.71 3.94
C ALA A 279 -5.51 -26.17 2.52
N LYS A 280 -6.56 -25.65 1.87
CA LYS A 280 -6.45 -25.02 0.53
C LYS A 280 -5.69 -23.71 0.54
N LEU A 281 -5.86 -22.88 1.58
CA LEU A 281 -5.06 -21.66 1.75
C LEU A 281 -3.58 -22.01 1.95
N ALA A 282 -3.26 -23.00 2.79
CA ALA A 282 -1.90 -23.47 3.00
C ALA A 282 -1.28 -24.05 1.71
N GLU A 283 -2.04 -24.87 0.97
CA GLU A 283 -1.63 -25.42 -0.33
C GLU A 283 -1.34 -24.29 -1.34
N PHE A 284 -2.24 -23.30 -1.44
CA PHE A 284 -2.08 -22.16 -2.32
C PHE A 284 -0.82 -21.35 -1.98
N LEU A 285 -0.65 -20.97 -0.71
CA LEU A 285 0.52 -20.22 -0.24
C LEU A 285 1.82 -20.99 -0.46
N SER A 286 1.82 -22.31 -0.20
CA SER A 286 2.98 -23.15 -0.44
C SER A 286 3.38 -23.19 -1.92
N ARG A 287 2.43 -23.14 -2.86
CA ARG A 287 2.71 -23.11 -4.30
C ARG A 287 3.30 -21.78 -4.76
N GLN A 288 2.96 -20.68 -4.10
CA GLN A 288 3.52 -19.36 -4.41
C GLN A 288 5.00 -19.25 -4.00
N GLY A 289 5.47 -20.10 -3.08
CA GLY A 289 6.88 -20.21 -2.71
C GLY A 289 7.48 -18.87 -2.25
N ALA A 290 8.53 -18.42 -2.92
CA ALA A 290 9.18 -17.14 -2.60
C ALA A 290 8.27 -15.93 -2.82
N MET A 291 7.30 -16.00 -3.74
CA MET A 291 6.38 -14.87 -4.03
C MET A 291 5.39 -14.61 -2.90
N ALA A 292 5.15 -15.59 -2.02
CA ALA A 292 4.30 -15.40 -0.85
C ALA A 292 5.07 -14.91 0.39
N ARG A 293 6.39 -14.75 0.33
CA ARG A 293 7.18 -14.31 1.49
C ARG A 293 6.93 -12.84 1.78
N LEU A 294 6.66 -12.51 3.04
CA LEU A 294 6.53 -11.13 3.51
C LEU A 294 7.75 -10.74 4.34
N GLN A 295 8.29 -9.55 4.10
CA GLN A 295 9.31 -8.98 4.99
C GLN A 295 8.65 -8.43 6.26
N PRO A 296 9.31 -8.56 7.43
CA PRO A 296 8.80 -7.98 8.66
C PRO A 296 8.77 -6.46 8.54
N LEU A 297 7.68 -5.86 9.02
CA LEU A 297 7.58 -4.42 9.21
C LEU A 297 8.35 -4.08 10.49
N GLU A 298 9.41 -3.28 10.41
CA GLU A 298 9.97 -2.69 11.64
C GLU A 298 8.89 -1.86 12.37
N GLY A 299 8.98 -1.80 13.70
CA GLY A 299 8.01 -1.06 14.53
C GLY A 299 8.20 0.45 14.38
N TYR A 300 7.52 1.06 13.43
CA TYR A 300 7.66 2.49 13.14
C TYR A 300 6.89 3.36 14.15
N LYS A 301 7.59 4.33 14.77
CA LYS A 301 6.98 5.33 15.65
C LYS A 301 6.49 6.53 14.87
N PHE A 302 5.18 6.64 14.73
CA PHE A 302 4.49 7.79 14.14
C PHE A 302 4.75 9.09 14.90
N THR A 303 5.22 10.13 14.21
CA THR A 303 5.23 11.51 14.71
C THR A 303 4.29 12.39 13.89
N LYS A 304 3.53 13.26 14.56
CA LYS A 304 2.63 14.22 13.90
C LYS A 304 3.44 15.25 13.12
N THR A 305 3.01 15.55 11.90
CA THR A 305 3.34 16.75 11.12
C THR A 305 2.95 18.00 11.92
N PRO A 306 3.86 18.88 12.35
CA PRO A 306 3.51 20.19 12.89
C PRO A 306 2.65 21.03 11.94
N ASP A 307 1.64 21.71 12.51
CA ASP A 307 0.65 22.53 11.78
C ASP A 307 1.21 23.87 11.25
N THR A 308 2.52 24.11 11.29
CA THR A 308 3.09 25.41 10.92
C THR A 308 4.43 25.27 10.20
N PRO A 309 4.55 25.73 8.94
CA PRO A 309 5.82 25.71 8.24
C PRO A 309 6.84 26.61 8.96
N PRO A 310 8.11 26.18 9.08
CA PRO A 310 9.18 27.01 9.63
C PRO A 310 9.44 28.24 8.77
N SER A 311 9.94 29.32 9.39
CA SER A 311 10.32 30.54 8.69
C SER A 311 11.66 30.36 7.99
N PHE A 312 11.72 30.61 6.68
CA PHE A 312 12.95 30.54 5.89
C PHE A 312 13.78 31.82 6.06
N GLU A 313 15.09 31.67 6.32
CA GLU A 313 16.08 32.71 6.00
C GLU A 313 16.37 32.66 4.49
N ASP A 314 16.84 33.77 3.90
CA ASP A 314 17.18 33.81 2.47
C ASP A 314 18.51 33.09 2.22
N TYR A 315 18.44 31.87 1.68
CA TYR A 315 19.59 31.03 1.36
C TYR A 315 19.87 30.92 -0.14
N ARG A 316 19.28 31.78 -0.97
CA ARG A 316 19.45 31.73 -2.42
C ARG A 316 20.91 31.85 -2.87
N GLU A 317 21.74 32.59 -2.12
CA GLU A 317 23.13 32.87 -2.48
C GLU A 317 24.10 32.59 -1.32
N TRP A 318 23.80 31.59 -0.48
CA TRP A 318 24.54 31.37 0.76
C TRP A 318 26.02 31.03 0.53
N MET A 319 26.38 30.39 -0.59
CA MET A 319 27.78 30.07 -0.90
C MET A 319 28.58 31.29 -1.37
N SER A 320 27.94 32.40 -1.75
CA SER A 320 28.57 33.53 -2.42
C SER A 320 29.42 34.43 -1.52
N THR A 321 29.39 34.22 -0.20
CA THR A 321 30.18 35.03 0.73
C THR A 321 31.69 34.78 0.57
N PRO A 322 32.56 35.80 0.73
CA PRO A 322 34.02 35.60 0.65
C PRO A 322 34.55 34.53 1.61
N LYS A 323 33.94 34.41 2.79
CA LYS A 323 34.28 33.39 3.79
C LYS A 323 34.04 31.98 3.26
N ILE A 324 32.91 31.74 2.60
CA ILE A 324 32.58 30.42 2.04
C ILE A 324 33.36 30.16 0.75
N GLN A 325 33.53 31.16 -0.12
CA GLN A 325 34.35 31.06 -1.32
C GLN A 325 35.83 30.76 -1.04
N GLY A 326 36.33 31.17 0.14
CA GLY A 326 37.68 30.87 0.60
C GLY A 326 37.89 29.45 1.15
N LYS A 327 36.81 28.70 1.41
CA LYS A 327 36.91 27.33 1.93
C LYS A 327 37.34 26.36 0.85
N LYS A 328 38.09 25.34 1.27
CA LYS A 328 38.29 24.13 0.47
C LYS A 328 36.98 23.38 0.34
N PHE A 329 36.79 22.69 -0.77
CA PHE A 329 35.58 21.93 -1.02
C PHE A 329 35.26 20.91 0.09
N CYS A 330 36.27 20.24 0.64
CA CYS A 330 36.09 19.27 1.73
C CYS A 330 35.69 19.89 3.08
N GLU A 331 35.77 21.20 3.23
CA GLU A 331 35.37 21.94 4.44
C GLU A 331 33.91 22.41 4.38
N LEU A 332 33.26 22.26 3.23
CA LEU A 332 31.87 22.63 3.03
C LEU A 332 30.94 21.55 3.58
N LYS A 333 29.83 21.98 4.16
CA LYS A 333 28.68 21.13 4.50
C LYS A 333 27.55 21.48 3.54
N ILE A 334 27.22 20.57 2.64
CA ILE A 334 26.34 20.76 1.50
C ILE A 334 25.03 20.03 1.75
N PRO A 335 23.90 20.74 1.85
CA PRO A 335 22.59 20.13 1.96
C PRO A 335 22.15 19.59 0.58
N GLY A 336 21.64 18.37 0.59
CA GLY A 336 21.19 17.64 -0.59
C GLY A 336 19.83 16.98 -0.41
N THR A 337 19.12 16.79 -1.52
CA THR A 337 17.83 16.10 -1.52
C THR A 337 17.91 14.73 -2.19
N HIS A 338 17.27 13.75 -1.56
CA HIS A 338 17.01 12.42 -2.12
C HIS A 338 15.91 12.51 -3.17
N ASN A 339 16.06 11.84 -4.31
CA ASN A 339 15.09 11.90 -5.43
C ASN A 339 14.55 13.31 -5.66
N SER A 340 15.44 14.28 -5.90
CA SER A 340 15.09 15.70 -5.88
C SER A 340 13.90 16.05 -6.76
N ALA A 341 13.63 15.28 -7.83
CA ALA A 341 12.52 15.51 -8.73
C ALA A 341 11.23 14.72 -8.42
N ALA A 342 11.14 14.04 -7.27
CA ALA A 342 9.98 13.22 -6.88
C ALA A 342 8.64 13.96 -6.78
N TYR A 343 8.66 15.29 -6.74
CA TYR A 343 7.45 16.13 -6.82
C TYR A 343 6.76 16.06 -8.19
N THR A 344 7.42 15.52 -9.21
CA THR A 344 6.91 15.44 -10.57
C THR A 344 6.26 14.10 -10.93
N PHE A 345 6.16 13.18 -9.98
CA PHE A 345 5.66 11.84 -10.28
C PHE A 345 4.19 11.87 -10.73
N GLU A 346 3.99 11.30 -11.91
CA GLU A 346 2.70 11.06 -12.50
C GLU A 346 2.08 9.79 -11.91
N ARG A 347 0.77 9.63 -12.06
CA ARG A 347 0.03 8.42 -11.68
C ARG A 347 0.26 7.27 -12.69
N GLU A 348 1.50 7.09 -13.13
CA GLU A 348 1.93 6.08 -14.09
C GLU A 348 3.13 5.30 -13.52
N ILE A 349 3.02 3.97 -13.47
CA ILE A 349 4.11 3.09 -13.02
C ILE A 349 5.27 3.16 -14.03
N SER A 350 6.47 3.43 -13.52
CA SER A 350 7.69 3.41 -14.33
C SER A 350 7.91 2.00 -14.91
N PRO A 351 8.30 1.88 -16.19
CA PRO A 351 8.63 0.58 -16.78
C PRO A 351 9.90 -0.03 -16.20
N ILE A 352 10.71 0.74 -15.49
CA ILE A 352 11.92 0.24 -14.85
C ILE A 352 11.61 -0.03 -13.38
N LEU A 353 11.43 -1.30 -13.08
CA LEU A 353 11.21 -1.82 -11.74
C LEU A 353 12.23 -2.92 -11.46
N GLU A 354 12.53 -3.10 -10.17
CA GLU A 354 13.29 -4.24 -9.69
C GLU A 354 12.58 -5.55 -10.04
N ASP A 355 13.33 -6.66 -10.17
CA ASP A 355 12.77 -7.93 -10.65
C ASP A 355 11.57 -8.42 -9.83
N GLY A 356 11.58 -8.21 -8.50
CA GLY A 356 10.46 -8.55 -7.62
C GLY A 356 9.20 -7.69 -7.80
N LEU A 357 9.33 -6.53 -8.46
CA LEU A 357 8.27 -5.53 -8.64
C LEU A 357 7.73 -5.46 -10.06
N LYS A 358 8.35 -6.15 -11.02
CA LYS A 358 7.88 -6.18 -12.42
C LYS A 358 6.44 -6.68 -12.57
N ILE A 359 5.91 -7.42 -11.60
CA ILE A 359 4.49 -7.83 -11.58
C ILE A 359 3.52 -6.64 -11.58
N LEU A 360 3.92 -5.49 -11.03
CA LEU A 360 3.10 -4.27 -11.02
C LEU A 360 2.80 -3.78 -12.44
N LEU A 361 3.71 -4.01 -13.39
CA LEU A 361 3.52 -3.70 -14.81
C LEU A 361 2.47 -4.57 -15.49
N ASN A 362 2.07 -5.67 -14.85
CA ASN A 362 1.05 -6.57 -15.37
C ASN A 362 -0.33 -6.22 -14.83
N PHE A 363 -0.45 -5.36 -13.82
CA PHE A 363 -1.75 -4.94 -13.32
C PHE A 363 -2.51 -4.06 -14.32
N ARG A 364 -3.81 -4.32 -14.44
CA ARG A 364 -4.73 -3.62 -15.35
C ARG A 364 -5.86 -2.98 -14.56
N ARG A 365 -6.06 -1.69 -14.82
CA ARG A 365 -7.14 -0.85 -14.26
C ARG A 365 -8.54 -1.23 -14.75
N ARG A 366 -8.64 -1.97 -15.86
CA ARG A 366 -9.91 -2.30 -16.53
C ARG A 366 -10.43 -3.68 -16.14
N GLU A 367 -11.60 -4.03 -16.67
CA GLU A 367 -12.16 -5.38 -16.60
C GLU A 367 -11.42 -6.34 -17.56
N ALA A 368 -11.39 -7.60 -17.19
CA ALA A 368 -10.84 -8.69 -17.98
C ALA A 368 -11.70 -8.92 -19.22
N PRO A 369 -11.11 -9.13 -20.41
CA PRO A 369 -11.87 -9.48 -21.60
C PRO A 369 -12.51 -10.86 -21.44
N PRO A 370 -13.63 -11.15 -22.13
CA PRO A 370 -14.27 -12.46 -22.10
C PRO A 370 -13.29 -13.60 -22.43
N GLY A 371 -13.32 -14.68 -21.64
CA GLY A 371 -12.44 -15.83 -21.81
C GLY A 371 -11.01 -15.65 -21.28
N HIS A 372 -10.69 -14.50 -20.68
CA HIS A 372 -9.42 -14.31 -19.98
C HIS A 372 -9.29 -15.30 -18.82
N ARG A 373 -8.09 -15.84 -18.63
CA ARG A 373 -7.79 -16.80 -17.57
C ARG A 373 -7.29 -16.09 -16.32
N ILE A 374 -7.88 -16.41 -15.17
CA ILE A 374 -7.49 -15.82 -13.87
C ILE A 374 -6.04 -16.12 -13.47
N ASP A 375 -5.46 -17.21 -13.98
CA ASP A 375 -4.08 -17.58 -13.74
C ASP A 375 -3.09 -16.98 -14.76
N ASP A 376 -3.53 -16.06 -15.61
CA ASP A 376 -2.64 -15.27 -16.46
C ASP A 376 -1.81 -14.31 -15.59
N THR A 377 -0.51 -14.29 -15.86
CA THR A 377 0.46 -13.48 -15.13
C THR A 377 0.91 -12.25 -15.91
N LYS A 378 0.57 -12.14 -17.21
CA LYS A 378 0.96 -11.03 -18.08
C LYS A 378 -0.02 -9.86 -18.03
N ASP A 379 -1.30 -10.16 -17.87
CA ASP A 379 -2.37 -9.19 -17.75
C ASP A 379 -3.23 -9.56 -16.55
N ILE A 380 -2.97 -8.94 -15.40
CA ILE A 380 -3.69 -9.19 -14.14
C ILE A 380 -4.69 -8.06 -13.92
N TYR A 381 -5.97 -8.36 -14.10
CA TYR A 381 -7.03 -7.36 -14.01
C TYR A 381 -7.43 -7.15 -12.55
N ILE A 382 -7.26 -5.93 -12.05
CA ILE A 382 -7.59 -5.59 -10.65
C ILE A 382 -8.72 -4.56 -10.55
N GLY A 383 -9.16 -4.02 -11.69
CA GLY A 383 -10.21 -3.01 -11.77
C GLY A 383 -9.74 -1.63 -11.31
N SER A 384 -10.64 -0.65 -11.41
CA SER A 384 -10.28 0.76 -11.28
C SER A 384 -9.91 1.13 -9.84
N GLN A 385 -10.76 0.80 -8.87
CA GLN A 385 -10.53 1.22 -7.48
C GLN A 385 -9.29 0.58 -6.89
N ALA A 386 -9.06 -0.72 -7.09
CA ALA A 386 -7.84 -1.36 -6.58
C ALA A 386 -6.58 -0.83 -7.26
N TYR A 387 -6.66 -0.47 -8.55
CA TYR A 387 -5.55 0.18 -9.25
C TYR A 387 -5.28 1.58 -8.70
N GLU A 388 -6.32 2.39 -8.45
CA GLU A 388 -6.13 3.71 -7.84
C GLU A 388 -5.59 3.61 -6.41
N ASP A 389 -6.06 2.65 -5.62
CA ASP A 389 -5.55 2.40 -4.27
C ASP A 389 -4.07 2.01 -4.28
N LEU A 390 -3.66 1.19 -5.27
CA LEU A 390 -2.27 0.83 -5.52
C LEU A 390 -1.44 2.06 -5.90
N ILE A 391 -1.89 2.85 -6.87
CA ILE A 391 -1.16 4.05 -7.33
C ILE A 391 -1.04 5.08 -6.21
N ASP A 392 -2.09 5.31 -5.42
CA ASP A 392 -2.04 6.17 -4.25
C ASP A 392 -0.94 5.71 -3.29
N HIS A 393 -0.82 4.40 -3.09
CA HIS A 393 0.21 3.85 -2.22
C HIS A 393 1.62 4.00 -2.78
N ILE A 394 1.82 3.67 -4.06
CA ILE A 394 3.12 3.87 -4.72
C ILE A 394 3.50 5.35 -4.68
N THR A 395 2.55 6.25 -4.92
CA THR A 395 2.78 7.70 -4.85
C THR A 395 3.30 8.10 -3.47
N LEU A 396 2.69 7.60 -2.39
CA LEU A 396 3.16 7.88 -1.03
C LEU A 396 4.60 7.41 -0.78
N LEU A 397 4.99 6.25 -1.31
CA LEU A 397 6.34 5.71 -1.17
C LEU A 397 7.38 6.47 -2.00
N SER A 398 7.00 6.83 -3.23
CA SER A 398 7.88 7.49 -4.19
C SER A 398 8.07 8.97 -3.89
N GLN A 399 7.03 9.65 -3.41
CA GLN A 399 6.98 11.10 -3.38
C GLN A 399 7.72 11.69 -2.17
N ALA A 400 9.02 11.93 -2.36
CA ALA A 400 9.88 12.60 -1.38
C ALA A 400 9.61 14.12 -1.23
N HIS A 401 8.92 14.74 -2.19
CA HIS A 401 8.69 16.20 -2.27
C HIS A 401 7.28 16.53 -2.81
N ASP A 402 6.64 17.62 -2.36
CA ASP A 402 5.37 18.08 -2.94
C ASP A 402 5.64 19.00 -4.15
N GLU A 403 4.59 19.27 -4.92
CA GLU A 403 4.65 20.14 -6.09
C GLU A 403 5.17 21.57 -5.81
N THR A 404 5.10 22.03 -4.56
CA THR A 404 5.63 23.35 -4.16
C THR A 404 7.15 23.34 -4.03
N LYS A 405 7.77 22.16 -3.97
CA LYS A 405 9.20 21.95 -3.79
C LYS A 405 9.87 21.47 -5.08
N ASN A 406 9.62 22.22 -6.14
CA ASN A 406 10.31 22.01 -7.41
C ASN A 406 11.83 22.23 -7.29
N LEU A 407 12.64 21.80 -8.27
CA LEU A 407 14.11 21.89 -8.18
C LEU A 407 14.59 23.33 -7.95
N LYS A 408 14.00 24.30 -8.65
CA LYS A 408 14.31 25.71 -8.45
C LYS A 408 14.05 26.13 -7.00
N LYS A 409 12.91 25.76 -6.43
CA LYS A 409 12.56 26.07 -5.05
C LYS A 409 13.51 25.41 -4.05
N GLN A 410 13.91 24.17 -4.27
CA GLN A 410 14.91 23.51 -3.44
C GLN A 410 16.24 24.29 -3.45
N LEU A 411 16.68 24.76 -4.63
CA LEU A 411 17.88 25.60 -4.75
C LEU A 411 17.69 26.94 -4.04
N GLU A 412 16.53 27.60 -4.17
CA GLU A 412 16.24 28.85 -3.45
C GLU A 412 16.26 28.68 -1.93
N ASP A 413 15.80 27.52 -1.45
CA ASP A 413 15.79 27.17 -0.03
C ASP A 413 17.17 26.70 0.46
N GLY A 414 18.19 26.68 -0.41
CA GLY A 414 19.60 26.48 -0.04
C GLY A 414 20.21 25.12 -0.40
N ILE A 415 19.46 24.21 -1.03
CA ILE A 415 19.99 22.93 -1.54
C ILE A 415 21.04 23.15 -2.61
N ARG A 416 22.13 22.40 -2.57
CA ARG A 416 23.20 22.46 -3.58
C ARG A 416 23.63 21.07 -4.07
N TYR A 417 22.92 20.03 -3.67
CA TYR A 417 23.12 18.67 -4.16
C TYR A 417 21.78 18.04 -4.55
N LEU A 418 21.60 17.72 -5.83
CA LEU A 418 20.35 17.18 -6.38
C LEU A 418 20.58 15.74 -6.87
N ASP A 419 19.74 14.80 -6.45
CA ASP A 419 19.69 13.40 -6.90
C ASP A 419 18.61 13.23 -7.98
N LEU A 420 19.03 12.99 -9.22
CA LEU A 420 18.15 12.67 -10.35
C LEU A 420 18.34 11.23 -10.80
N ARG A 421 17.23 10.51 -10.97
CA ARG A 421 17.19 9.11 -11.41
C ARG A 421 16.50 9.03 -12.76
N ILE A 422 17.28 8.80 -13.82
CA ILE A 422 16.86 8.97 -15.20
C ILE A 422 16.65 7.62 -15.86
N TYR A 423 15.62 7.52 -16.70
CA TYR A 423 15.44 6.39 -17.59
C TYR A 423 15.00 6.86 -18.99
N TRP A 424 15.16 5.97 -19.97
CA TRP A 424 14.64 6.16 -21.31
C TRP A 424 13.27 5.50 -21.46
N ASP A 425 12.25 6.25 -21.89
CA ASP A 425 10.94 5.68 -22.20
C ASP A 425 10.71 5.57 -23.70
N GLY A 426 10.82 4.35 -24.24
CA GLY A 426 10.59 4.07 -25.66
C GLY A 426 9.16 3.68 -26.03
N ARG A 427 8.21 3.65 -25.07
CA ARG A 427 6.90 3.01 -25.27
C ARG A 427 5.90 3.81 -26.09
N THR A 428 6.14 5.10 -26.33
CA THR A 428 5.19 5.99 -27.03
C THR A 428 5.90 6.78 -28.11
N ASP A 429 5.42 6.69 -29.35
CA ASP A 429 6.05 7.30 -30.54
C ASP A 429 6.10 8.85 -30.48
N ASP A 430 5.27 9.48 -29.65
CA ASP A 430 5.19 10.92 -29.40
C ASP A 430 5.99 11.40 -28.18
N LYS A 431 6.48 10.49 -27.32
CA LYS A 431 7.21 10.82 -26.08
C LYS A 431 8.51 10.05 -25.86
N ARG A 432 9.16 9.56 -26.92
CA ARG A 432 10.50 8.97 -26.83
C ARG A 432 11.50 10.00 -26.29
N ASP A 433 11.74 9.97 -24.99
CA ASP A 433 12.61 10.92 -24.31
C ASP A 433 13.09 10.35 -22.96
N TYR A 434 13.88 11.16 -22.25
CA TYR A 434 14.41 10.88 -20.93
C TYR A 434 13.48 11.45 -19.87
N PHE A 435 13.09 10.59 -18.93
CA PHE A 435 12.22 10.92 -17.81
C PHE A 435 12.92 10.57 -16.51
N ILE A 436 12.49 11.20 -15.42
CA ILE A 436 12.88 10.73 -14.09
C ILE A 436 11.98 9.59 -13.62
N GLN A 437 12.47 8.82 -12.65
CA GLN A 437 11.69 7.73 -12.06
C GLN A 437 12.01 7.46 -10.59
N HIS A 438 11.01 6.94 -9.90
CA HIS A 438 11.15 6.14 -8.68
C HIS A 438 9.84 5.40 -8.43
N PHE A 439 9.74 4.14 -8.87
CA PHE A 439 8.49 3.36 -9.01
C PHE A 439 7.45 3.96 -9.97
N LEU A 440 7.26 5.27 -9.95
CA LEU A 440 6.44 6.06 -10.86
C LEU A 440 7.32 6.82 -11.85
N ARG A 441 6.75 7.09 -13.01
CA ARG A 441 7.28 8.03 -13.99
C ARG A 441 7.14 9.45 -13.47
N GLY A 442 8.14 10.30 -13.68
CA GLY A 442 8.02 11.74 -13.45
C GLY A 442 8.28 12.57 -14.70
N SER A 443 8.65 13.84 -14.52
CA SER A 443 8.85 14.79 -15.63
C SER A 443 10.03 14.44 -16.55
N ARG A 444 10.01 15.06 -17.73
CA ARG A 444 11.10 15.02 -18.70
C ARG A 444 12.35 15.67 -18.11
N LEU A 445 13.52 15.12 -18.46
CA LEU A 445 14.81 15.66 -18.05
C LEU A 445 14.98 17.12 -18.46
N ASP A 446 14.54 17.50 -19.66
CA ASP A 446 14.67 18.86 -20.18
C ASP A 446 13.97 19.89 -19.27
N ASP A 447 12.81 19.55 -18.73
CA ASP A 447 12.04 20.46 -17.89
C ASP A 447 12.68 20.63 -16.49
N LEU A 448 13.39 19.60 -16.03
CA LEU A 448 14.17 19.67 -14.80
C LEU A 448 15.47 20.47 -14.99
N LEU A 449 16.17 20.26 -16.11
CA LEU A 449 17.37 21.02 -16.47
C LEU A 449 17.06 22.51 -16.64
N LYS A 450 15.89 22.85 -17.22
CA LYS A 450 15.40 24.23 -17.31
C LYS A 450 15.21 24.86 -15.92
N GLN A 451 14.66 24.14 -14.94
CA GLN A 451 14.51 24.68 -13.59
C GLN A 451 15.86 24.99 -12.91
N VAL A 452 16.88 24.16 -13.14
CA VAL A 452 18.25 24.45 -12.69
C VAL A 452 18.80 25.66 -13.43
N ARG A 453 18.56 25.75 -14.74
CA ARG A 453 18.98 26.89 -15.58
C ARG A 453 18.34 28.20 -15.12
N ASP A 454 17.05 28.20 -14.84
CA ASP A 454 16.31 29.37 -14.38
C ASP A 454 16.91 29.92 -13.07
N PHE A 455 17.25 29.04 -12.12
CA PHE A 455 17.95 29.45 -10.90
C PHE A 455 19.32 30.09 -11.20
N VAL A 456 20.12 29.46 -12.07
CA VAL A 456 21.45 29.94 -12.44
C VAL A 456 21.40 31.30 -13.14
N ASP A 457 20.41 31.53 -14.02
CA ASP A 457 20.25 32.79 -14.74
C ASP A 457 19.77 33.92 -13.82
N GLU A 458 18.80 33.63 -12.95
CA GLU A 458 18.29 34.59 -11.96
C GLU A 458 19.36 34.99 -10.93
N HIS A 459 20.29 34.09 -10.63
CA HIS A 459 21.41 34.30 -9.72
C HIS A 459 22.77 34.38 -10.46
N SER A 460 22.79 34.96 -11.66
CA SER A 460 23.99 35.03 -12.52
C SER A 460 25.19 35.76 -11.90
N ASN A 461 24.97 36.65 -10.93
CA ASN A 461 26.02 37.36 -10.18
C ASN A 461 26.45 36.64 -8.88
N SER A 462 25.83 35.50 -8.57
CA SER A 462 26.21 34.69 -7.43
C SER A 462 27.46 33.85 -7.73
N GLN A 463 28.01 33.21 -6.70
CA GLN A 463 29.09 32.24 -6.80
C GLN A 463 28.62 30.89 -6.24
N GLU A 464 27.37 30.51 -6.53
CA GLU A 464 26.82 29.24 -6.09
C GLU A 464 27.44 28.06 -6.84
N PHE A 465 27.63 26.94 -6.14
CA PHE A 465 28.08 25.69 -6.75
C PHE A 465 27.05 24.60 -6.51
N ILE A 466 26.45 24.12 -7.59
CA ILE A 466 25.38 23.12 -7.58
C ILE A 466 25.94 21.81 -8.12
N ILE A 467 25.63 20.72 -7.45
CA ILE A 467 25.96 19.37 -7.90
C ILE A 467 24.67 18.67 -8.27
N VAL A 468 24.59 18.18 -9.50
CA VAL A 468 23.47 17.36 -9.98
C VAL A 468 24.01 15.97 -10.24
N GLU A 469 23.54 15.02 -9.45
CA GLU A 469 23.89 13.63 -9.59
C GLU A 469 22.87 12.90 -10.46
N PHE A 470 23.36 12.14 -11.44
CA PHE A 470 22.59 11.08 -12.09
C PHE A 470 22.79 9.78 -11.33
N ALA A 471 22.06 9.60 -10.23
CA ALA A 471 22.33 8.56 -9.24
C ALA A 471 21.97 7.17 -9.77
N GLN A 472 20.96 7.10 -10.64
CA GLN A 472 20.56 5.88 -11.35
C GLN A 472 20.21 6.25 -12.79
N ALA A 473 20.80 5.53 -13.74
CA ALA A 473 20.58 5.70 -15.17
C ALA A 473 20.20 4.35 -15.77
N ASN A 474 18.95 4.23 -16.19
CA ASN A 474 18.39 3.01 -16.74
C ASN A 474 18.15 3.17 -18.25
N PHE A 475 19.20 2.86 -19.02
CA PHE A 475 19.17 2.87 -20.48
C PHE A 475 19.21 1.44 -21.04
N PRO A 476 18.59 1.17 -22.21
CA PRO A 476 18.69 -0.13 -22.87
C PRO A 476 20.15 -0.47 -23.19
N GLY A 477 20.56 -1.71 -22.86
CA GLY A 477 21.98 -2.09 -22.83
C GLY A 477 22.69 -2.08 -24.20
N ASP A 478 21.97 -2.32 -25.29
CA ASP A 478 22.47 -2.31 -26.66
C ASP A 478 22.74 -0.89 -27.21
N VAL A 479 22.15 0.13 -26.60
CA VAL A 479 22.23 1.54 -27.06
C VAL A 479 22.60 2.52 -25.94
N VAL A 480 23.13 2.02 -24.82
CA VAL A 480 23.52 2.82 -23.64
C VAL A 480 24.48 3.97 -23.99
N SER A 481 25.42 3.76 -24.91
CA SER A 481 26.36 4.80 -25.35
C SER A 481 25.67 5.95 -26.07
N GLU A 482 24.68 5.64 -26.91
CA GLU A 482 23.93 6.65 -27.66
C GLU A 482 23.04 7.47 -26.73
N HIS A 483 22.34 6.81 -25.81
CA HIS A 483 21.55 7.50 -24.79
C HIS A 483 22.40 8.40 -23.89
N SER A 484 23.59 7.93 -23.50
CA SER A 484 24.53 8.73 -22.70
C SER A 484 24.99 10.00 -23.44
N LYS A 485 25.26 9.90 -24.76
CA LYS A 485 25.60 11.07 -25.59
C LYS A 485 24.45 12.07 -25.69
N GLN A 486 23.22 11.60 -25.85
CA GLN A 486 22.05 12.46 -25.96
C GLN A 486 21.73 13.18 -24.65
N VAL A 487 21.85 12.50 -23.51
CA VAL A 487 21.68 13.11 -22.19
C VAL A 487 22.75 14.17 -21.93
N ALA A 488 24.02 13.89 -22.24
CA ALA A 488 25.10 14.87 -22.16
C ALA A 488 24.89 16.07 -23.10
N ALA A 489 24.39 15.83 -24.31
CA ALA A 489 24.02 16.89 -25.23
C ALA A 489 22.94 17.80 -24.62
N LYS A 490 21.87 17.24 -24.03
CA LYS A 490 20.83 18.01 -23.33
C LYS A 490 21.40 18.88 -22.20
N VAL A 491 22.29 18.33 -21.37
CA VAL A 491 22.97 19.11 -20.31
C VAL A 491 23.76 20.29 -20.90
N ARG A 492 24.58 20.03 -21.92
CA ARG A 492 25.37 21.08 -22.59
C ARG A 492 24.49 22.12 -23.25
N ASP A 493 23.43 21.71 -23.95
CA ASP A 493 22.62 22.60 -24.75
C ASP A 493 21.75 23.52 -23.87
N ILE A 494 21.34 23.06 -22.67
CA ILE A 494 20.54 23.84 -21.73
C ILE A 494 21.42 24.69 -20.78
N LEU A 495 22.46 24.12 -20.18
CA LEU A 495 23.26 24.79 -19.14
C LEU A 495 24.59 25.36 -19.64
N GLY A 496 25.14 24.82 -20.73
CA GLY A 496 26.31 25.31 -21.47
C GLY A 496 27.41 25.97 -20.61
N PRO A 497 27.54 27.32 -20.62
CA PRO A 497 28.60 28.04 -19.90
C PRO A 497 28.63 27.86 -18.38
N SER A 498 27.51 27.45 -17.80
CA SER A 498 27.37 27.24 -16.36
C SER A 498 27.82 25.85 -15.94
N VAL A 499 28.01 24.92 -16.88
CA VAL A 499 28.53 23.58 -16.58
C VAL A 499 30.00 23.68 -16.19
N TYR A 500 30.34 23.14 -15.03
CA TYR A 500 31.71 22.99 -14.57
C TYR A 500 32.27 21.62 -14.95
N MET A 501 33.48 21.61 -15.49
CA MET A 501 34.25 20.41 -15.76
C MET A 501 35.65 20.60 -15.17
N PRO A 502 36.14 19.67 -14.32
CA PRO A 502 37.51 19.71 -13.84
C PRO A 502 38.51 19.69 -15.02
N PRO A 503 39.58 20.50 -15.00
CA PRO A 503 40.56 20.56 -16.10
C PRO A 503 41.29 19.24 -16.37
N ASP A 504 41.39 18.41 -15.34
CA ASP A 504 42.01 17.10 -15.29
C ASP A 504 41.02 15.95 -15.53
N ALA A 505 39.74 16.26 -15.83
CA ALA A 505 38.77 15.25 -16.22
C ALA A 505 39.22 14.53 -17.52
N PRO A 506 39.21 13.18 -17.55
CA PRO A 506 39.60 12.44 -18.75
C PRO A 506 38.72 12.77 -19.94
N ALA A 507 39.32 13.12 -21.07
CA ALA A 507 38.58 13.44 -22.29
C ALA A 507 37.86 12.22 -22.91
N ASN A 508 38.43 11.03 -22.72
CA ASN A 508 37.87 9.75 -23.14
C ASN A 508 37.75 8.84 -21.90
N PRO A 509 36.69 8.98 -21.10
CA PRO A 509 36.49 8.14 -19.93
C PRO A 509 36.20 6.70 -20.34
N GLU A 510 36.87 5.74 -19.69
CA GLU A 510 36.68 4.30 -19.89
C GLU A 510 36.54 3.60 -18.52
N PRO A 511 36.05 2.34 -18.46
CA PRO A 511 36.11 1.56 -17.23
C PRO A 511 37.56 1.46 -16.73
N GLY A 512 37.87 2.09 -15.59
CA GLY A 512 39.23 2.15 -15.02
C GLY A 512 40.00 3.47 -15.26
N ASN A 513 39.48 4.38 -16.09
CA ASN A 513 40.02 5.73 -16.30
C ASN A 513 38.94 6.79 -16.06
N ARG A 514 38.36 6.77 -14.86
CA ARG A 514 37.34 7.71 -14.40
C ARG A 514 37.96 8.77 -13.48
N TYR A 515 37.29 9.90 -13.34
CA TYR A 515 37.74 10.96 -12.47
C TYR A 515 37.68 10.54 -11.00
N ASN A 516 38.76 10.79 -10.26
CA ASN A 516 38.79 10.61 -8.82
C ASN A 516 38.19 11.86 -8.16
N PHE A 517 36.96 11.75 -7.64
CA PHE A 517 36.27 12.89 -7.06
C PHE A 517 37.01 13.52 -5.86
N GLN A 518 37.92 12.79 -5.23
CA GLN A 518 38.79 13.29 -4.17
C GLN A 518 39.73 14.40 -4.62
N ASP A 519 40.01 14.52 -5.91
CA ASP A 519 40.92 15.54 -6.44
C ASP A 519 40.33 16.96 -6.30
N LEU A 520 39.00 17.07 -6.13
CA LEU A 520 38.33 18.34 -5.80
C LEU A 520 38.49 18.78 -4.34
N LYS A 521 38.89 17.87 -3.42
CA LYS A 521 38.78 18.10 -1.97
C LYS A 521 39.52 19.34 -1.49
N ASP A 522 40.70 19.61 -2.06
CA ASP A 522 41.61 20.68 -1.64
C ASP A 522 41.46 21.96 -2.48
N ILE A 523 40.59 21.95 -3.48
CA ILE A 523 40.32 23.10 -4.33
C ILE A 523 39.41 24.07 -3.56
N CYS A 524 39.81 25.35 -3.50
CA CYS A 524 38.97 26.39 -2.95
C CYS A 524 37.73 26.61 -3.83
N LEU A 525 36.58 26.86 -3.20
CA LEU A 525 35.32 27.05 -3.92
C LEU A 525 35.41 28.19 -4.97
N SER A 526 36.12 29.27 -4.66
CA SER A 526 36.38 30.38 -5.57
C SER A 526 37.09 29.98 -6.87
N ALA A 527 37.95 28.95 -6.83
CA ALA A 527 38.65 28.45 -8.03
C ALA A 527 37.71 27.65 -8.96
N ILE A 528 36.63 27.09 -8.40
CA ILE A 528 35.58 26.36 -9.13
C ILE A 528 34.61 27.36 -9.74
N THR A 529 34.04 28.25 -8.93
CA THR A 529 32.95 29.18 -9.31
C THR A 529 33.45 30.29 -10.22
N ARG A 530 34.67 30.80 -9.98
CA ARG A 530 35.33 31.87 -10.75
C ARG A 530 34.45 33.11 -10.91
N GLY A 531 33.73 33.50 -9.85
CA GLY A 531 32.88 34.69 -9.86
C GLY A 531 31.51 34.51 -10.53
N SER A 532 31.09 33.27 -10.82
CA SER A 532 29.81 32.96 -11.45
C SER A 532 29.22 31.66 -10.91
N PRO A 533 27.91 31.43 -10.99
CA PRO A 533 27.32 30.15 -10.59
C PRO A 533 27.82 29.02 -11.49
N LYS A 534 28.07 27.85 -10.89
CA LYS A 534 28.54 26.66 -11.58
C LYS A 534 27.72 25.43 -11.21
N VAL A 535 27.48 24.58 -12.21
CA VAL A 535 26.75 23.32 -12.07
C VAL A 535 27.66 22.17 -12.48
N LEU A 536 27.94 21.25 -11.55
CA LEU A 536 28.67 20.03 -11.84
C LEU A 536 27.69 18.86 -11.94
N PHE A 537 27.62 18.25 -13.12
CA PHE A 537 26.91 16.98 -13.29
C PHE A 537 27.85 15.82 -13.00
N VAL A 538 27.40 14.85 -12.21
CA VAL A 538 28.18 13.65 -11.87
C VAL A 538 27.38 12.38 -12.15
N SER A 539 28.04 11.34 -12.64
CA SER A 539 27.46 10.00 -12.80
C SER A 539 28.35 8.94 -12.18
N ARG A 540 27.76 8.14 -11.29
CA ARG A 540 28.40 6.96 -10.67
C ARG A 540 28.11 5.65 -11.42
N ASN A 541 27.16 5.68 -12.35
CA ASN A 541 26.63 4.47 -12.96
C ASN A 541 27.64 3.78 -13.90
N SER A 542 27.28 2.57 -14.34
CA SER A 542 27.97 1.89 -15.44
C SER A 542 27.92 2.70 -16.75
N CYS A 543 26.96 3.60 -16.91
CA CYS A 543 26.85 4.52 -18.04
C CYS A 543 28.05 5.47 -18.08
N ILE A 544 28.70 5.53 -19.24
CA ILE A 544 29.82 6.44 -19.53
C ILE A 544 29.28 7.58 -20.38
N TYR A 545 29.31 8.79 -19.83
CA TYR A 545 28.87 10.00 -20.49
C TYR A 545 30.05 10.74 -21.15
N PRO A 546 29.85 11.44 -22.27
CA PRO A 546 30.86 12.36 -22.77
C PRO A 546 30.96 13.63 -21.91
N HIS A 547 31.93 14.50 -22.22
CA HIS A 547 32.10 15.80 -21.55
C HIS A 547 30.78 16.59 -21.45
N SER A 548 30.58 17.23 -20.30
CA SER A 548 29.37 17.87 -19.72
C SER A 548 28.81 17.13 -18.51
N ILE A 549 29.17 15.84 -18.35
CA ILE A 549 28.88 15.03 -17.18
C ILE A 549 30.18 14.36 -16.73
N LEU A 550 30.54 14.53 -15.47
CA LEU A 550 31.75 13.96 -14.89
C LEU A 550 31.52 12.49 -14.53
N ASN A 551 32.25 11.59 -15.19
CA ASN A 551 32.26 10.17 -14.86
C ASN A 551 33.23 9.95 -13.72
N VAL A 552 32.69 9.55 -12.58
CA VAL A 552 33.39 9.42 -11.31
C VAL A 552 33.61 7.94 -11.00
N ASP A 553 34.77 7.61 -10.44
CA ASP A 553 34.99 6.28 -9.88
C ASP A 553 33.99 6.06 -8.73
N ASP A 554 33.23 4.98 -8.80
CA ASP A 554 32.14 4.69 -7.87
C ASP A 554 32.65 4.62 -6.42
N LYS A 555 33.87 4.10 -6.22
CA LYS A 555 34.54 4.07 -4.92
C LYS A 555 34.84 5.47 -4.36
N SER A 556 35.11 6.46 -5.21
CA SER A 556 35.43 7.81 -4.77
C SER A 556 34.24 8.58 -4.18
N LEU A 557 33.01 8.12 -4.44
CA LEU A 557 31.75 8.72 -3.95
C LEU A 557 30.94 7.82 -2.99
N GLN A 558 31.04 6.49 -3.10
CA GLN A 558 30.30 5.53 -2.25
C GLN A 558 31.09 5.06 -1.03
N ASP A 559 32.36 4.71 -1.21
CA ASP A 559 33.21 4.18 -0.14
C ASP A 559 34.57 4.86 -0.21
N PRO A 560 34.65 6.14 0.21
CA PRO A 560 35.92 6.85 0.22
C PRO A 560 36.86 6.34 1.34
N GLY A 561 36.56 5.17 1.93
CA GLY A 561 37.13 4.57 3.13
C GLY A 561 36.29 4.91 4.37
N GLU A 562 36.17 3.96 5.31
CA GLU A 562 35.71 4.28 6.68
C GLU A 562 36.53 5.46 7.23
N GLY A 563 35.86 6.58 7.49
CA GLY A 563 36.52 7.80 7.96
C GLY A 563 36.96 8.78 6.87
N SER A 564 36.46 8.71 5.64
CA SER A 564 36.61 9.84 4.72
C SER A 564 35.51 10.88 4.88
N ALA A 565 35.94 12.15 4.82
CA ALA A 565 35.07 13.31 4.87
C ALA A 565 34.03 13.35 3.74
N LEU A 566 34.20 12.53 2.69
CA LEU A 566 33.34 12.54 1.51
C LEU A 566 32.10 11.62 1.55
N TYR A 567 31.91 10.84 2.62
CA TYR A 567 30.77 9.93 2.76
C TYR A 567 29.44 10.69 2.91
N PRO A 568 28.34 10.34 2.21
CA PRO A 568 27.04 10.98 2.45
C PRO A 568 26.52 10.62 3.84
N TYR A 569 26.01 11.60 4.58
CA TYR A 569 25.16 11.34 5.72
C TYR A 569 23.70 11.46 5.31
N TRP A 570 22.92 10.40 5.54
CA TRP A 570 21.48 10.37 5.27
C TRP A 570 20.69 10.76 6.51
N PHE A 571 19.88 11.80 6.40
CA PHE A 571 18.93 12.19 7.45
C PHE A 571 17.63 11.36 7.40
N THR A 572 17.34 10.76 6.26
CA THR A 572 16.23 9.82 6.09
C THR A 572 16.68 8.38 6.33
N GLN A 573 15.90 7.63 7.12
CA GLN A 573 15.94 6.17 7.07
C GLN A 573 15.10 5.69 5.90
N VAL A 574 15.77 5.17 4.86
CA VAL A 574 15.10 4.54 3.72
C VAL A 574 14.66 3.14 4.16
N PRO A 575 13.37 2.79 4.06
CA PRO A 575 12.94 1.40 4.25
C PRO A 575 13.67 0.50 3.27
N SER A 576 13.92 -0.75 3.63
CA SER A 576 14.43 -1.72 2.67
C SER A 576 13.41 -1.98 1.55
N ASN A 577 13.86 -2.21 0.32
CA ASN A 577 12.98 -2.39 -0.85
C ASN A 577 11.88 -3.47 -0.65
N GLY A 578 12.12 -4.47 0.20
CA GLY A 578 11.12 -5.51 0.49
C GLY A 578 10.11 -5.13 1.59
N GLU A 579 10.42 -4.16 2.45
CA GLU A 579 9.41 -3.49 3.27
C GLU A 579 8.44 -2.71 2.39
N GLU A 580 8.92 -2.01 1.37
CA GLU A 580 8.08 -1.21 0.46
C GLU A 580 7.04 -2.05 -0.30
N VAL A 581 7.40 -3.27 -0.75
CA VAL A 581 6.46 -4.20 -1.41
C VAL A 581 5.41 -4.73 -0.43
N ALA A 582 5.84 -5.10 0.78
CA ALA A 582 4.93 -5.48 1.85
C ALA A 582 4.03 -4.30 2.23
N HIS A 583 4.54 -3.07 2.23
CA HIS A 583 3.78 -1.86 2.47
C HIS A 583 2.74 -1.62 1.35
N ILE A 584 3.09 -1.80 0.08
CA ILE A 584 2.19 -1.68 -1.08
C ILE A 584 1.03 -2.66 -0.97
N LEU A 585 1.34 -3.93 -0.76
CA LEU A 585 0.31 -4.97 -0.74
C LEU A 585 -0.48 -4.95 0.57
N LEU A 586 0.12 -4.65 1.73
CA LEU A 586 -0.53 -4.72 3.03
C LEU A 586 -1.23 -3.42 3.46
N ASN A 587 -0.76 -2.23 3.06
CA ASN A 587 -1.41 -0.96 3.41
C ASN A 587 -2.45 -0.48 2.40
N THR A 588 -2.55 -1.12 1.23
CA THR A 588 -3.76 -1.06 0.40
C THR A 588 -5.01 -1.40 1.25
N PHE A 589 -4.83 -2.14 2.36
CA PHE A 589 -5.90 -2.69 3.18
C PHE A 589 -6.13 -2.01 4.55
N ASN A 590 -5.39 -0.95 4.93
CA ASN A 590 -5.60 -0.21 6.18
C ASN A 590 -5.66 1.33 5.99
N PRO A 591 -6.86 1.95 6.03
CA PRO A 591 -7.00 3.39 5.82
C PRO A 591 -6.53 4.27 6.97
N SER A 592 -6.26 3.72 8.17
CA SER A 592 -5.66 4.49 9.27
C SER A 592 -4.14 4.63 9.12
N ALA A 593 -3.52 3.73 8.34
CA ALA A 593 -2.12 3.79 7.94
C ALA A 593 -1.89 4.74 6.76
N ARG A 594 -2.88 4.93 5.88
CA ARG A 594 -2.81 5.74 4.64
C ARG A 594 -2.23 7.15 4.77
N ILE A 595 -2.39 7.82 5.90
CA ILE A 595 -1.97 9.23 6.08
C ILE A 595 -0.76 9.35 7.02
N LYS A 596 -0.46 8.31 7.80
CA LYS A 596 0.53 8.39 8.88
C LYS A 596 1.81 7.61 8.62
N ASN A 597 1.81 6.59 7.75
CA ASN A 597 2.87 5.59 7.74
C ASN A 597 4.05 5.84 6.79
N LEU A 598 3.94 6.68 5.76
CA LEU A 598 4.95 6.64 4.67
C LEU A 598 5.23 8.00 4.05
N ARG A 599 5.36 9.05 4.86
CA ARG A 599 6.25 10.14 4.49
C ARG A 599 7.58 9.79 5.12
N HIS A 600 8.51 9.30 4.29
CA HIS A 600 9.91 9.00 4.60
C HIS A 600 10.33 9.56 5.97
N THR A 601 10.40 8.67 6.97
CA THR A 601 10.71 9.05 8.35
C THR A 601 12.14 9.55 8.43
N ALA A 602 12.26 10.86 8.43
CA ALA A 602 13.48 11.57 8.72
C ALA A 602 13.21 12.51 9.90
N TYR A 603 13.04 11.95 11.09
CA TYR A 603 13.08 12.72 12.33
C TYR A 603 14.42 12.45 13.02
N LEU A 604 15.46 13.11 12.53
CA LEU A 604 16.57 13.44 13.42
C LEU A 604 16.18 14.71 14.16
N ASN A 605 16.08 14.62 15.50
CA ASN A 605 15.96 15.81 16.33
C ASN A 605 17.12 16.77 15.97
N ASN A 606 16.92 18.09 16.05
CA ASN A 606 17.97 19.07 15.77
C ASN A 606 19.24 18.80 16.59
N ALA A 607 19.09 18.33 17.82
CA ALA A 607 20.21 17.87 18.64
C ALA A 607 21.03 16.75 17.94
N THR A 608 20.38 15.83 17.24
CA THR A 608 21.05 14.79 16.47
C THR A 608 21.68 15.35 15.20
N VAL A 609 21.00 16.26 14.48
CA VAL A 609 21.58 16.96 13.32
C VAL A 609 22.87 17.70 13.71
N GLU A 610 22.83 18.50 14.77
CA GLU A 610 24.00 19.20 15.32
C GLU A 610 25.10 18.24 15.77
N THR A 611 24.74 17.11 16.38
CA THR A 611 25.70 16.06 16.75
C THR A 611 26.40 15.49 15.52
N ILE A 612 25.67 15.24 14.44
CA ILE A 612 26.22 14.72 13.17
C ILE A 612 27.13 15.77 12.53
N LEU A 613 26.70 17.03 12.49
CA LEU A 613 27.47 18.16 11.92
C LEU A 613 28.81 18.39 12.65
N ASN A 614 28.95 17.88 13.87
CA ASN A 614 30.15 17.98 14.71
C ASN A 614 31.02 16.70 14.68
N ARG A 615 30.65 15.66 13.91
CA ARG A 615 31.45 14.43 13.80
C ARG A 615 32.83 14.70 13.20
N LYS A 616 33.81 13.92 13.62
CA LYS A 616 35.17 13.90 13.05
C LYS A 616 35.46 12.49 12.51
N PRO A 617 35.93 12.36 11.26
CA PRO A 617 36.12 13.44 10.28
C PRO A 617 34.78 14.07 9.83
N PRO A 618 34.79 15.35 9.41
CA PRO A 618 33.56 16.05 9.04
C PRO A 618 32.98 15.44 7.77
N VAL A 619 31.67 15.20 7.76
CA VAL A 619 30.95 14.86 6.54
C VAL A 619 30.68 16.14 5.76
N TRP A 620 30.88 16.12 4.44
CA TRP A 620 30.54 17.26 3.57
C TRP A 620 29.13 17.17 2.98
N ARG A 621 28.58 15.98 2.70
CA ARG A 621 27.31 15.81 1.97
C ARG A 621 26.20 15.29 2.88
N TYR A 622 25.08 15.98 2.90
CA TYR A 622 23.99 15.78 3.83
C TYR A 622 22.66 15.58 3.09
N MET A 623 22.26 14.33 2.89
CA MET A 623 21.09 13.97 2.09
C MET A 623 19.82 13.88 2.95
N MET A 624 18.69 14.39 2.47
CA MET A 624 17.40 14.33 3.16
C MET A 624 16.22 14.28 2.19
N ASP A 625 15.06 13.81 2.64
CA ASP A 625 13.79 14.19 2.02
C ASP A 625 13.36 15.54 2.57
N TRP A 626 12.77 16.38 1.73
CA TRP A 626 12.52 17.78 2.08
C TRP A 626 11.51 17.93 3.23
N TYR A 627 10.66 16.93 3.45
CA TYR A 627 9.68 16.89 4.55
C TYR A 627 10.26 16.58 5.94
N THR A 628 11.56 16.78 6.16
CA THR A 628 12.19 16.71 7.49
C THR A 628 11.74 17.88 8.38
N GLU A 629 10.49 17.86 8.82
CA GLU A 629 9.96 18.85 9.75
C GLU A 629 10.61 18.69 11.12
N SER A 630 11.11 19.78 11.69
CA SER A 630 11.63 19.79 13.06
C SER A 630 10.57 20.27 14.04
N LYS A 631 10.46 19.60 15.20
CA LYS A 631 9.67 20.10 16.34
C LYS A 631 10.12 21.48 16.85
N THR A 632 11.28 21.96 16.44
CA THR A 632 11.95 23.14 17.01
C THR A 632 12.02 24.36 16.06
N LYS A 633 11.14 24.47 15.07
CA LYS A 633 11.05 25.61 14.10
C LYS A 633 12.28 25.85 13.20
N LYS A 634 13.39 25.10 13.33
CA LYS A 634 14.57 25.24 12.47
C LYS A 634 14.75 24.01 11.59
N LEU A 635 14.88 24.19 10.28
CA LEU A 635 15.05 23.09 9.31
C LEU A 635 16.47 22.53 9.35
N PRO A 636 16.69 21.24 9.01
CA PRO A 636 18.04 20.69 8.87
C PRO A 636 18.91 21.48 7.89
N VAL A 637 18.33 22.00 6.81
CA VAL A 637 19.03 22.85 5.83
C VAL A 637 19.62 24.09 6.50
N ASP A 638 18.85 24.80 7.32
CA ASP A 638 19.30 25.97 8.07
C ASP A 638 20.51 25.63 8.96
N LEU A 639 20.46 24.48 9.65
CA LEU A 639 21.53 24.03 10.53
C LEU A 639 22.81 23.70 9.76
N ILE A 640 22.67 23.05 8.60
CA ILE A 640 23.79 22.71 7.72
C ILE A 640 24.45 23.99 7.18
N ILE A 641 23.65 24.94 6.70
CA ILE A 641 24.15 26.21 6.15
C ILE A 641 24.85 27.02 7.26
N LYS A 642 24.22 27.15 8.43
CA LYS A 642 24.83 27.85 9.58
C LYS A 642 26.11 27.20 10.07
N ALA A 643 26.24 25.88 9.97
CA ALA A 643 27.47 25.17 10.31
C ALA A 643 28.64 25.45 9.32
N ASN A 644 28.39 26.16 8.21
CA ASN A 644 29.42 26.71 7.35
C ASN A 644 29.83 28.15 7.71
N GLN A 645 28.94 28.91 8.34
CA GLN A 645 29.19 30.29 8.76
C GLN A 645 30.02 30.34 10.03
#